data_AF-A0A3L6JGY4-F1
#
_entry.id   AF-A0A3L6JGY4-F1
#
_cell.length_a   1.000
_cell.length_b   1.000
_cell.length_c   1.000
_cell.angle_alpha   90.00
_cell.angle_beta   90.00
_cell.angle_gamma   90.00
#
_symmetry.space_group_name_H-M   'P 1'
#
loop_
_entity.id
_entity.type
_entity.pdbx_description
1 polymer ?
#
loop_
_entity_poly.entity_id
_entity_poly.type
_entity_poly.pdbx_seq_one_letter_code
_entity_poly.pdbx_strand_id
1 'polypeptide(L)'
;LESAANGAVLASTLNVPLLFVTTSSVPDATRWAAEELGVSTGFFVDPSNIHVQDVLDDLQEFANVTSLDSPQLVSSAIRQYSGRNDVVITTPTGFGEEAFAPAALSAAVHGCPVFSLCGDDNSLTTRAEETWAPYLIGPDIEIYITSRYTTRAENGWYDERIPNIYSMRASALGFKSFLEDMGAYNSTESQQVVIISSLDNIKPSFDRSLQSNFSVGRIPTDNPALASVMISKAALHRFLFSVADSVDQALVSMYAYTDGAVYVDNFYNVYTIKQVENSTDALESGGFGIESHVGYSEVFASLAGQPSFWSLSTHGTLTSYPTDPPQRPDGLGLFSMRNQDAPYGFEVSLTERDANHDQIVNPVAFQQEMLHHVAKSALDLEAAITNIGSPIVILTACLLGGTGLPEMLMKHGAVAVMASPRTVYFQSAGLLSVLITKALVEGNTTGSSLAQALRAVSWDYTNPLPFDPADYANQQILFGDPEIRLYNTATNPHVPAIDPTNSSFGSHLPGRGVPAVAAIGSSGYLPDSLNELGIDNNYYEVLNYSAFLSLLPLRRAVLLEPGSLGVLANNMSASVNQLDEYVRSGGTLVLFGVSGNTTWMPWSVVVQDGATGSPIAITDTTHPLVSLPNVVGSSTGYQGYFSSFSANLSVIATDGAHPVIVAGVLGDGKLALTTTYPAGVDRNATIENAALWYDKPSLYLGSTTMNEYVIWAGDRVIITLHITDLIGRDVENATVRVWLNSSEVQAQDSGYGTYVVTLTEQWTGNRSGYYDLRIEAIKPGLDTMSRLLLRYMYIRPSPWLAIGIVGAITAAAIGGLLYIRHRRGEKLLPGKHKSHPSQNREQERREKEQRKKEDEKVNPSEFFGV
;
A
#
# COMPACT_ATOMS: atom_id res chain seq x y z
N LEU A 1 -0.10 -20.29 19.78
CA LEU A 1 -0.64 -19.25 18.87
C LEU A 1 -1.95 -19.73 18.24
N GLU A 2 -1.97 -20.89 17.60
CA GLU A 2 -3.21 -21.46 17.02
C GLU A 2 -4.38 -21.58 18.01
N SER A 3 -4.13 -22.05 19.25
CA SER A 3 -5.16 -22.10 20.32
C SER A 3 -5.75 -20.72 20.62
N ALA A 4 -4.90 -19.69 20.72
CA ALA A 4 -5.33 -18.31 20.96
C ALA A 4 -6.12 -17.73 19.77
N ALA A 5 -5.69 -18.02 18.55
CA ALA A 5 -6.37 -17.58 17.33
C ALA A 5 -7.80 -18.17 17.25
N ASN A 6 -7.93 -19.49 17.42
CA ASN A 6 -9.24 -20.15 17.44
C ASN A 6 -10.10 -19.74 18.64
N GLY A 7 -9.48 -19.49 19.80
CA GLY A 7 -10.17 -18.90 20.95
C GLY A 7 -10.76 -17.53 20.64
N ALA A 8 -10.02 -16.67 19.94
CA ALA A 8 -10.49 -15.36 19.49
C ALA A 8 -11.64 -15.47 18.47
N VAL A 9 -11.57 -16.41 17.52
CA VAL A 9 -12.67 -16.68 16.58
C VAL A 9 -13.93 -17.11 17.33
N LEU A 10 -13.80 -18.08 18.24
CA LEU A 10 -14.94 -18.59 19.00
C LEU A 10 -15.54 -17.50 19.90
N ALA A 11 -14.69 -16.71 20.56
CA ALA A 11 -15.10 -15.56 21.37
C ALA A 11 -15.87 -14.53 20.53
N SER A 12 -15.37 -14.22 19.33
CA SER A 12 -16.06 -13.32 18.38
C SER A 12 -17.40 -13.88 17.93
N THR A 13 -17.45 -15.16 17.58
CA THR A 13 -18.68 -15.84 17.11
C THR A 13 -19.75 -15.87 18.19
N LEU A 14 -19.35 -16.06 19.45
CA LEU A 14 -20.23 -16.06 20.61
C LEU A 14 -20.52 -14.66 21.18
N ASN A 15 -19.79 -13.63 20.74
CA ASN A 15 -19.78 -12.29 21.30
C ASN A 15 -19.50 -12.29 22.82
N VAL A 16 -18.41 -12.95 23.24
CA VAL A 16 -17.98 -13.10 24.64
C VAL A 16 -16.52 -12.67 24.86
N PRO A 17 -16.11 -12.36 26.10
CA PRO A 17 -14.72 -12.02 26.41
C PRO A 17 -13.75 -13.19 26.12
N LEU A 18 -12.55 -12.85 25.63
CA LEU A 18 -11.41 -13.76 25.53
C LEU A 18 -10.46 -13.51 26.70
N LEU A 19 -10.14 -14.55 27.46
CA LEU A 19 -9.16 -14.50 28.55
C LEU A 19 -8.03 -15.49 28.27
N PHE A 20 -6.80 -15.11 28.63
CA PHE A 20 -5.60 -15.92 28.37
C PHE A 20 -5.16 -16.68 29.61
N VAL A 21 -4.67 -17.90 29.40
CA VAL A 21 -3.97 -18.68 30.43
C VAL A 21 -2.56 -19.01 29.97
N THR A 22 -1.70 -19.41 30.90
CA THR A 22 -0.39 -19.98 30.56
C THR A 22 -0.49 -21.49 30.44
N THR A 23 0.52 -22.14 29.86
CA THR A 23 0.59 -23.60 29.73
C THR A 23 0.48 -24.35 31.07
N SER A 24 0.78 -23.69 32.19
CA SER A 24 0.88 -24.32 33.51
C SER A 24 0.02 -23.69 34.60
N SER A 25 -0.65 -22.56 34.35
CA SER A 25 -1.44 -21.87 35.39
C SER A 25 -2.43 -20.85 34.82
N VAL A 26 -3.48 -20.56 35.59
CA VAL A 26 -4.39 -19.42 35.39
C VAL A 26 -3.80 -18.15 36.00
N PRO A 27 -3.47 -17.11 35.21
CA PRO A 27 -2.92 -15.84 35.74
C PRO A 27 -3.90 -15.12 36.68
N ASP A 28 -3.36 -14.39 37.67
CA ASP A 28 -4.17 -13.59 38.62
C ASP A 28 -5.09 -12.59 37.91
N ALA A 29 -4.61 -11.95 36.84
CA ALA A 29 -5.41 -11.03 36.04
C ALA A 29 -6.61 -11.71 35.37
N THR A 30 -6.44 -12.96 34.90
CA THR A 30 -7.50 -13.75 34.29
C THR A 30 -8.52 -14.20 35.33
N ARG A 31 -8.05 -14.63 36.51
CA ARG A 31 -8.90 -14.99 37.65
C ARG A 31 -9.75 -13.80 38.10
N TRP A 32 -9.11 -12.66 38.32
CA TRP A 32 -9.77 -11.41 38.68
C TRP A 32 -10.82 -11.01 37.64
N ALA A 33 -10.47 -11.03 36.35
CA ALA A 33 -11.41 -10.69 35.29
C ALA A 33 -12.61 -11.65 35.23
N ALA A 34 -12.39 -12.96 35.38
CA ALA A 34 -13.45 -13.96 35.37
C ALA A 34 -14.43 -13.77 36.54
N GLU A 35 -13.92 -13.44 37.73
CA GLU A 35 -14.73 -13.15 38.92
C GLU A 35 -15.56 -11.86 38.76
N GLU A 36 -14.93 -10.76 38.32
CA GLU A 36 -15.61 -9.47 38.13
C GLU A 36 -16.66 -9.51 37.01
N LEU A 37 -16.41 -10.28 35.95
CA LEU A 37 -17.37 -10.50 34.87
C LEU A 37 -18.48 -11.49 35.24
N GLY A 38 -18.36 -12.20 36.37
CA GLY A 38 -19.33 -13.21 36.82
C GLY A 38 -19.43 -14.40 35.86
N VAL A 39 -18.30 -14.85 35.30
CA VAL A 39 -18.25 -15.96 34.34
C VAL A 39 -18.78 -17.24 34.97
N SER A 40 -19.85 -17.81 34.41
CA SER A 40 -20.45 -19.07 34.88
C SER A 40 -20.30 -20.24 33.90
N THR A 41 -19.96 -19.94 32.64
CA THR A 41 -19.69 -20.92 31.59
C THR A 41 -18.49 -20.44 30.78
N GLY A 42 -17.59 -21.35 30.44
CA GLY A 42 -16.39 -21.05 29.66
C GLY A 42 -16.07 -22.14 28.65
N PHE A 43 -15.27 -21.77 27.64
CA PHE A 43 -14.65 -22.70 26.71
C PHE A 43 -13.14 -22.65 26.92
N PHE A 44 -12.54 -23.81 27.13
CA PHE A 44 -11.09 -23.94 27.18
C PHE A 44 -10.60 -24.48 25.84
N VAL A 45 -9.86 -23.66 25.09
CA VAL A 45 -9.43 -23.97 23.72
C VAL A 45 -7.98 -24.44 23.74
N ASP A 46 -7.76 -25.73 23.58
CA ASP A 46 -6.43 -26.34 23.56
C ASP A 46 -6.31 -27.47 22.52
N PRO A 47 -6.43 -27.16 21.21
CA PRO A 47 -6.45 -28.17 20.15
C PRO A 47 -5.17 -29.03 20.07
N SER A 48 -4.06 -28.60 20.68
CA SER A 48 -2.80 -29.32 20.67
C SER A 48 -2.51 -30.03 21.99
N ASN A 49 -3.43 -29.96 22.96
CA ASN A 49 -3.28 -30.55 24.30
C ASN A 49 -1.93 -30.20 24.96
N ILE A 50 -1.54 -28.92 24.91
CA ILE A 50 -0.25 -28.43 25.42
C ILE A 50 -0.29 -28.01 26.89
N HIS A 51 -1.49 -27.85 27.47
CA HIS A 51 -1.65 -27.43 28.85
C HIS A 51 -1.60 -28.62 29.80
N VAL A 52 -1.08 -28.40 31.01
CA VAL A 52 -1.16 -29.40 32.07
C VAL A 52 -2.59 -29.47 32.62
N GLN A 53 -3.01 -30.67 33.05
CA GLN A 53 -4.36 -30.94 33.53
C GLN A 53 -4.82 -29.98 34.65
N ASP A 54 -3.90 -29.59 35.53
CA ASP A 54 -4.17 -28.70 36.66
C ASP A 54 -4.77 -27.34 36.25
N VAL A 55 -4.52 -26.85 35.02
CA VAL A 55 -5.10 -25.59 34.52
C VAL A 55 -6.62 -25.73 34.32
N LEU A 56 -7.07 -26.87 33.82
CA LEU A 56 -8.51 -27.10 33.61
C LEU A 56 -9.22 -27.24 34.95
N ASP A 57 -8.61 -27.95 35.90
CA ASP A 57 -9.14 -28.12 37.25
C ASP A 57 -9.27 -26.75 37.95
N ASP A 58 -8.25 -25.90 37.87
CA ASP A 58 -8.28 -24.52 38.35
C ASP A 58 -9.42 -23.72 37.71
N LEU A 59 -9.60 -23.78 36.38
CA LEU A 59 -10.67 -23.05 35.70
C LEU A 59 -12.07 -23.54 36.10
N GLN A 60 -12.21 -24.83 36.40
CA GLN A 60 -13.48 -25.45 36.83
C GLN A 60 -13.90 -25.04 38.26
N GLU A 61 -12.98 -24.49 39.07
CA GLU A 61 -13.34 -23.90 40.37
C GLU A 61 -14.21 -22.64 40.21
N PHE A 62 -14.11 -21.94 39.08
CA PHE A 62 -14.80 -20.65 38.84
C PHE A 62 -16.03 -20.77 37.93
N ALA A 63 -15.99 -21.66 36.94
CA ALA A 63 -17.02 -21.75 35.90
C ALA A 63 -17.23 -23.19 35.41
N ASN A 64 -18.37 -23.44 34.75
CA ASN A 64 -18.56 -24.67 33.99
C ASN A 64 -17.76 -24.59 32.67
N VAL A 65 -16.66 -25.34 32.57
CA VAL A 65 -15.73 -25.25 31.44
C VAL A 65 -15.90 -26.42 30.48
N THR A 66 -16.18 -26.12 29.21
CA THR A 66 -16.13 -27.10 28.12
C THR A 66 -14.72 -27.11 27.52
N SER A 67 -14.03 -28.25 27.62
CA SER A 67 -12.70 -28.42 27.02
C SER A 67 -12.81 -28.76 25.53
N LEU A 68 -12.08 -28.02 24.70
CA LEU A 68 -11.88 -28.26 23.27
C LEU A 68 -10.41 -28.63 23.06
N ASP A 69 -10.08 -29.88 23.38
CA ASP A 69 -8.72 -30.43 23.47
C ASP A 69 -8.20 -31.07 22.17
N SER A 70 -8.92 -30.89 21.07
CA SER A 70 -8.54 -31.41 19.75
C SER A 70 -9.02 -30.50 18.63
N PRO A 71 -8.34 -30.49 17.46
CA PRO A 71 -8.73 -29.63 16.34
C PRO A 71 -10.14 -29.91 15.83
N GLN A 72 -10.60 -31.17 15.90
CA GLN A 72 -11.94 -31.57 15.47
C GLN A 72 -13.02 -30.99 16.38
N LEU A 73 -12.78 -30.93 17.70
CA LEU A 73 -13.70 -30.30 18.65
C LEU A 73 -13.76 -28.80 18.44
N VAL A 74 -12.62 -28.13 18.23
CA VAL A 74 -12.56 -26.69 17.93
C VAL A 74 -13.32 -26.37 16.64
N SER A 75 -13.03 -27.09 15.56
CA SER A 75 -13.71 -26.92 14.27
C SER A 75 -15.21 -27.17 14.37
N SER A 76 -15.61 -28.20 15.11
CA SER A 76 -17.01 -28.53 15.33
C SER A 76 -17.74 -27.46 16.14
N ALA A 77 -17.09 -26.92 17.19
CA ALA A 77 -17.66 -25.85 18.00
C ALA A 77 -17.85 -24.57 17.17
N ILE A 78 -16.81 -24.10 16.48
CA ILE A 78 -16.89 -22.91 15.64
C ILE A 78 -17.99 -23.08 14.58
N ARG A 79 -17.99 -24.19 13.84
CA ARG A 79 -19.01 -24.50 12.82
C ARG A 79 -20.42 -24.59 13.40
N GLN A 80 -20.58 -25.13 14.60
CA GLN A 80 -21.89 -25.22 15.26
C GLN A 80 -22.49 -23.83 15.50
N TYR A 81 -21.66 -22.85 15.86
CA TYR A 81 -22.12 -21.48 16.14
C TYR A 81 -22.18 -20.59 14.90
N SER A 82 -21.27 -20.75 13.95
CA SER A 82 -21.22 -19.91 12.74
C SER A 82 -22.06 -20.45 11.59
N GLY A 83 -22.27 -21.78 11.51
CA GLY A 83 -22.83 -22.45 10.35
C GLY A 83 -21.92 -22.47 9.12
N ARG A 84 -20.64 -22.11 9.28
CA ARG A 84 -19.67 -21.97 8.18
C ARG A 84 -18.68 -23.12 8.18
N ASN A 85 -18.26 -23.51 6.97
CA ASN A 85 -17.27 -24.57 6.76
C ASN A 85 -15.95 -24.01 6.22
N ASP A 86 -15.77 -22.70 6.12
CA ASP A 86 -14.56 -22.13 5.54
C ASP A 86 -13.33 -22.42 6.40
N VAL A 87 -12.13 -22.09 5.92
CA VAL A 87 -10.90 -22.20 6.74
C VAL A 87 -9.95 -21.05 6.44
N VAL A 88 -9.26 -20.61 7.49
CA VAL A 88 -8.11 -19.71 7.35
C VAL A 88 -6.84 -20.48 7.65
N ILE A 89 -5.85 -20.28 6.80
CA ILE A 89 -4.59 -20.99 6.83
C ILE A 89 -3.43 -20.01 6.97
N THR A 90 -2.48 -20.32 7.85
CA THR A 90 -1.25 -19.54 8.02
C THR A 90 -0.07 -20.44 8.37
N THR A 91 1.13 -19.87 8.47
CA THR A 91 2.38 -20.57 8.81
C THR A 91 3.17 -19.77 9.86
N PRO A 92 3.66 -20.39 10.94
CA PRO A 92 4.58 -19.73 11.86
C PRO A 92 5.90 -19.40 11.17
N THR A 93 6.46 -18.22 11.45
CA THR A 93 7.78 -17.78 10.93
C THR A 93 8.88 -17.86 11.98
N GLY A 94 8.53 -17.92 13.27
CA GLY A 94 9.48 -18.09 14.37
C GLY A 94 10.18 -16.81 14.83
N PHE A 95 9.73 -15.63 14.37
CA PHE A 95 10.35 -14.34 14.66
C PHE A 95 9.49 -13.39 15.51
N GLY A 96 8.35 -13.85 16.07
CA GLY A 96 7.46 -13.02 16.89
C GLY A 96 6.54 -12.08 16.09
N GLU A 97 6.62 -12.11 14.76
CA GLU A 97 5.75 -11.39 13.82
C GLU A 97 4.87 -12.40 13.05
N GLU A 98 4.28 -13.36 13.75
CA GLU A 98 3.47 -14.39 13.09
C GLU A 98 2.11 -13.83 12.62
N ALA A 99 1.64 -14.32 11.47
CA ALA A 99 0.35 -13.93 10.91
C ALA A 99 -0.87 -14.55 11.61
N PHE A 100 -0.73 -15.14 12.81
CA PHE A 100 -1.84 -15.71 13.56
C PHE A 100 -2.86 -14.66 14.03
N ALA A 101 -2.41 -13.46 14.40
CA ALA A 101 -3.31 -12.37 14.79
C ALA A 101 -4.19 -11.89 13.61
N PRO A 102 -3.63 -11.53 12.44
CA PRO A 102 -4.46 -11.23 11.27
C PRO A 102 -5.28 -12.45 10.80
N ALA A 103 -4.76 -13.67 10.94
CA ALA A 103 -5.53 -14.87 10.63
C ALA A 103 -6.76 -15.04 11.53
N ALA A 104 -6.64 -14.79 12.83
CA ALA A 104 -7.78 -14.78 13.74
C ALA A 104 -8.81 -13.71 13.36
N LEU A 105 -8.37 -12.53 12.91
CA LEU A 105 -9.26 -11.47 12.42
C LEU A 105 -10.05 -11.92 11.18
N SER A 106 -9.37 -12.46 10.17
CA SER A 106 -10.04 -12.98 8.96
C SER A 106 -10.98 -14.13 9.31
N ALA A 107 -10.53 -15.06 10.14
CA ALA A 107 -11.31 -16.21 10.57
C ALA A 107 -12.54 -15.83 11.40
N ALA A 108 -12.46 -14.76 12.20
CA ALA A 108 -13.60 -14.20 12.93
C ALA A 108 -14.64 -13.59 11.98
N VAL A 109 -14.20 -12.91 10.91
CA VAL A 109 -15.11 -12.38 9.87
C VAL A 109 -15.84 -13.53 9.15
N HIS A 110 -15.13 -14.62 8.86
CA HIS A 110 -15.68 -15.80 8.18
C HIS A 110 -16.41 -16.77 9.12
N GLY A 111 -16.26 -16.62 10.43
CA GLY A 111 -16.77 -17.55 11.44
C GLY A 111 -16.17 -18.95 11.29
N CYS A 112 -14.86 -19.08 11.07
CA CYS A 112 -14.23 -20.34 10.69
C CYS A 112 -12.90 -20.59 11.43
N PRO A 113 -12.39 -21.83 11.52
CA PRO A 113 -11.15 -22.11 12.26
C PRO A 113 -9.88 -21.59 11.54
N VAL A 114 -8.85 -21.35 12.34
CA VAL A 114 -7.47 -21.04 11.88
C VAL A 114 -6.61 -22.29 12.04
N PHE A 115 -5.87 -22.67 10.99
CA PHE A 115 -4.90 -23.76 11.07
C PHE A 115 -3.50 -23.35 10.61
N SER A 116 -2.49 -23.88 11.30
CA SER A 116 -1.11 -23.92 10.82
C SER A 116 -0.95 -24.98 9.72
N LEU A 117 -0.35 -24.60 8.58
CA LEU A 117 0.12 -25.58 7.59
C LEU A 117 1.40 -26.32 8.00
N CYS A 118 2.12 -25.79 8.98
CA CYS A 118 3.29 -26.46 9.56
C CYS A 118 2.81 -27.49 10.58
N GLY A 119 2.66 -28.74 10.14
CA GLY A 119 2.52 -29.91 11.02
C GLY A 119 3.88 -30.49 11.41
N ASP A 120 3.86 -31.57 12.21
CA ASP A 120 5.06 -32.21 12.76
C ASP A 120 6.07 -32.71 11.69
N ASP A 121 5.62 -32.95 10.46
CA ASP A 121 6.43 -33.48 9.36
C ASP A 121 6.67 -32.50 8.20
N ASN A 122 6.10 -31.28 8.26
CA ASN A 122 6.16 -30.27 7.19
C ASN A 122 5.77 -30.80 5.80
N SER A 123 4.94 -31.84 5.71
CA SER A 123 4.62 -32.50 4.45
C SER A 123 3.84 -31.60 3.48
N LEU A 124 2.89 -30.80 3.97
CA LEU A 124 2.08 -29.91 3.14
C LEU A 124 2.86 -28.71 2.62
N THR A 125 3.72 -28.10 3.45
CA THR A 125 4.61 -27.02 3.01
C THR A 125 5.65 -27.54 2.02
N THR A 126 6.17 -28.74 2.23
CA THR A 126 7.04 -29.42 1.24
C THR A 126 6.31 -29.70 -0.07
N ARG A 127 5.04 -30.13 -0.03
CA ARG A 127 4.22 -30.32 -1.24
C ARG A 127 3.88 -29.01 -1.94
N ALA A 128 3.61 -27.95 -1.18
CA ALA A 128 3.44 -26.60 -1.72
C ALA A 128 4.67 -26.19 -2.54
N GLU A 129 5.87 -26.42 -2.02
CA GLU A 129 7.14 -26.22 -2.74
C GLU A 129 7.32 -27.19 -3.93
N GLU A 130 6.89 -28.45 -3.83
CA GLU A 130 6.95 -29.40 -4.96
C GLU A 130 6.13 -28.90 -6.16
N THR A 131 4.97 -28.28 -5.92
CA THR A 131 4.18 -27.66 -7.00
C THR A 131 4.90 -26.48 -7.68
N TRP A 132 5.95 -25.97 -7.04
CA TRP A 132 6.85 -24.92 -7.52
C TRP A 132 8.10 -25.48 -8.24
N ALA A 133 8.52 -26.72 -7.94
CA ALA A 133 9.78 -27.29 -8.45
C ALA A 133 9.97 -27.28 -9.99
N PRO A 134 8.92 -27.47 -10.84
CA PRO A 134 9.05 -27.32 -12.29
C PRO A 134 9.48 -25.90 -12.76
N TYR A 135 9.30 -24.89 -11.89
CA TYR A 135 9.75 -23.52 -12.09
C TYR A 135 11.21 -23.27 -11.66
N LEU A 136 11.82 -24.19 -10.89
CA LEU A 136 13.17 -24.04 -10.32
C LEU A 136 14.23 -24.95 -10.96
N ILE A 137 13.88 -26.17 -11.39
CA ILE A 137 14.85 -27.17 -11.86
C ILE A 137 14.64 -27.45 -13.35
N GLY A 138 15.66 -27.15 -14.17
CA GLY A 138 15.82 -27.70 -15.52
C GLY A 138 17.19 -28.36 -15.63
N PRO A 139 17.35 -29.46 -16.39
CA PRO A 139 18.70 -29.93 -16.71
C PRO A 139 19.47 -28.85 -17.47
N ASP A 140 20.79 -28.79 -17.30
CA ASP A 140 21.68 -28.06 -18.20
C ASP A 140 21.48 -28.60 -19.62
N ILE A 141 20.75 -27.87 -20.45
CA ILE A 141 20.65 -28.16 -21.88
C ILE A 141 21.72 -27.33 -22.57
N GLU A 142 22.74 -27.99 -23.13
CA GLU A 142 23.69 -27.34 -24.04
C GLU A 142 22.92 -26.56 -25.11
N ILE A 143 23.14 -25.25 -25.13
CA ILE A 143 22.48 -24.27 -25.99
C ILE A 143 22.76 -24.61 -27.47
N TYR A 144 21.94 -25.46 -28.07
CA TYR A 144 21.84 -25.54 -29.52
C TYR A 144 21.01 -24.36 -30.01
N ILE A 145 21.69 -23.23 -30.23
CA ILE A 145 21.21 -22.18 -31.13
C ILE A 145 21.16 -22.78 -32.54
N THR A 146 20.13 -23.56 -32.84
CA THR A 146 19.77 -23.82 -34.22
C THR A 146 18.98 -22.63 -34.73
N SER A 147 19.41 -22.12 -35.88
CA SER A 147 18.97 -20.92 -36.61
C SER A 147 17.48 -20.86 -36.99
N ARG A 148 16.61 -21.65 -36.36
CA ARG A 148 15.16 -21.66 -36.60
C ARG A 148 14.35 -20.91 -35.54
N TYR A 149 14.96 -20.49 -34.43
CA TYR A 149 14.25 -19.82 -33.32
C TYR A 149 14.84 -18.44 -32.93
N THR A 150 15.71 -17.85 -33.76
CA THR A 150 16.41 -16.58 -33.48
C THR A 150 15.50 -15.33 -33.46
N THR A 151 14.19 -15.48 -33.58
CA THR A 151 13.21 -14.38 -33.57
C THR A 151 12.12 -14.52 -32.51
N ARG A 152 12.10 -15.59 -31.69
CA ARG A 152 11.23 -15.66 -30.51
C ARG A 152 12.01 -15.19 -29.29
N ALA A 153 11.92 -13.89 -29.01
CA ALA A 153 12.30 -13.32 -27.72
C ALA A 153 11.21 -13.50 -26.64
N GLU A 154 10.14 -14.23 -26.96
CA GLU A 154 9.02 -14.50 -26.07
C GLU A 154 9.25 -15.83 -25.35
N ASN A 155 9.51 -15.76 -24.03
CA ASN A 155 9.16 -16.62 -22.88
C ASN A 155 8.86 -18.15 -23.01
N GLY A 156 8.77 -18.75 -24.20
CA GLY A 156 8.33 -20.11 -24.46
C GLY A 156 9.21 -21.21 -23.84
N TRP A 157 10.47 -20.93 -23.52
CA TRP A 157 11.35 -21.92 -22.86
C TRP A 157 10.94 -22.28 -21.43
N TYR A 158 10.22 -21.39 -20.74
CA TYR A 158 9.70 -21.64 -19.39
C TYR A 158 8.23 -22.11 -19.42
N ASP A 159 7.47 -21.75 -20.47
CA ASP A 159 6.06 -22.13 -20.63
C ASP A 159 5.86 -23.59 -21.03
N GLU A 160 6.83 -24.22 -21.71
CA GLU A 160 6.78 -25.65 -22.09
C GLU A 160 7.08 -26.62 -20.92
N ARG A 161 7.43 -26.12 -19.73
CA ARG A 161 7.55 -26.93 -18.52
C ARG A 161 6.17 -27.15 -17.91
N ILE A 162 5.45 -28.11 -18.48
CA ILE A 162 4.08 -28.51 -18.09
C ILE A 162 4.04 -28.71 -16.56
N PRO A 163 3.09 -28.09 -15.84
CA PRO A 163 2.90 -28.41 -14.43
C PRO A 163 2.61 -29.88 -14.32
N ASN A 164 3.20 -30.53 -13.33
CA ASN A 164 2.80 -31.87 -13.03
C ASN A 164 1.36 -31.83 -12.44
N ILE A 165 0.35 -32.05 -13.28
CA ILE A 165 -1.06 -32.18 -12.88
C ILE A 165 -1.21 -33.23 -11.76
N TYR A 166 -0.34 -34.24 -11.73
CA TYR A 166 -0.31 -35.22 -10.65
C TYR A 166 0.20 -34.60 -9.34
N SER A 167 1.21 -33.73 -9.36
CA SER A 167 1.66 -32.99 -8.17
C SER A 167 0.59 -32.00 -7.70
N MET A 168 -0.12 -31.31 -8.61
CA MET A 168 -1.25 -30.45 -8.23
C MET A 168 -2.38 -31.26 -7.56
N ARG A 169 -2.78 -32.39 -8.17
CA ARG A 169 -3.79 -33.30 -7.60
C ARG A 169 -3.33 -33.88 -6.26
N ALA A 170 -2.06 -34.26 -6.14
CA ALA A 170 -1.51 -34.76 -4.88
C ALA A 170 -1.49 -33.69 -3.78
N SER A 171 -1.19 -32.44 -4.12
CA SER A 171 -1.28 -31.29 -3.21
C SER A 171 -2.72 -31.09 -2.74
N ALA A 172 -3.69 -31.01 -3.66
CA ALA A 172 -5.10 -30.85 -3.33
C ALA A 172 -5.67 -32.01 -2.49
N LEU A 173 -5.28 -33.26 -2.80
CA LEU A 173 -5.67 -34.44 -2.02
C LEU A 173 -5.04 -34.43 -0.63
N GLY A 174 -3.76 -34.07 -0.52
CA GLY A 174 -3.08 -33.92 0.77
C GLY A 174 -3.74 -32.86 1.63
N PHE A 175 -4.07 -31.70 1.06
CA PHE A 175 -4.77 -30.64 1.76
C PHE A 175 -6.19 -31.04 2.18
N LYS A 176 -6.91 -31.78 1.32
CA LYS A 176 -8.19 -32.38 1.69
C LYS A 176 -8.04 -33.29 2.91
N SER A 177 -7.09 -34.23 2.89
CA SER A 177 -6.87 -35.16 4.01
C SER A 177 -6.50 -34.42 5.29
N PHE A 178 -5.71 -33.35 5.19
CA PHE A 178 -5.43 -32.46 6.31
C PHE A 178 -6.71 -31.84 6.89
N LEU A 179 -7.62 -31.33 6.06
CA LEU A 179 -8.89 -30.80 6.55
C LEU A 179 -9.81 -31.88 7.13
N GLU A 180 -9.76 -33.11 6.62
CA GLU A 180 -10.47 -34.26 7.20
C GLU A 180 -9.93 -34.57 8.59
N ASP A 181 -8.61 -34.59 8.74
CA ASP A 181 -7.93 -34.79 10.03
C ASP A 181 -8.30 -33.68 11.01
N MET A 182 -8.42 -32.42 10.57
CA MET A 182 -8.86 -31.32 11.43
C MET A 182 -10.38 -31.29 11.69
N GLY A 183 -11.17 -32.17 11.07
CA GLY A 183 -12.63 -32.19 11.20
C GLY A 183 -13.34 -31.00 10.52
N ALA A 184 -12.65 -30.35 9.59
CA ALA A 184 -13.08 -29.11 8.92
C ALA A 184 -13.40 -29.30 7.42
N TYR A 185 -13.12 -30.47 6.83
CA TYR A 185 -13.39 -30.70 5.40
C TYR A 185 -14.89 -30.69 5.07
N ASN A 186 -15.26 -29.93 4.04
CA ASN A 186 -16.60 -29.92 3.47
C ASN A 186 -16.67 -30.76 2.20
N SER A 187 -17.48 -31.82 2.21
CA SER A 187 -17.65 -32.71 1.07
C SER A 187 -18.86 -32.36 0.19
N THR A 188 -19.73 -31.45 0.63
CA THR A 188 -21.01 -31.17 -0.06
C THR A 188 -20.94 -30.00 -1.03
N GLU A 189 -20.01 -29.06 -0.82
CA GLU A 189 -19.86 -27.84 -1.62
C GLU A 189 -18.40 -27.39 -1.67
N SER A 190 -18.09 -26.45 -2.57
CA SER A 190 -16.77 -25.84 -2.67
C SER A 190 -16.50 -24.97 -1.43
N GLN A 191 -15.50 -25.33 -0.65
CA GLN A 191 -15.12 -24.66 0.60
C GLN A 191 -14.20 -23.45 0.31
N GLN A 192 -14.42 -22.34 1.02
CA GLN A 192 -13.53 -21.17 0.92
C GLN A 192 -12.26 -21.40 1.75
N VAL A 193 -11.11 -21.01 1.20
CA VAL A 193 -9.81 -21.12 1.85
C VAL A 193 -9.11 -19.78 1.75
N VAL A 194 -8.84 -19.15 2.90
CA VAL A 194 -8.07 -17.91 2.98
C VAL A 194 -6.65 -18.23 3.43
N ILE A 195 -5.66 -17.91 2.61
CA ILE A 195 -4.24 -18.12 2.93
C ILE A 195 -3.63 -16.79 3.36
N ILE A 196 -3.11 -16.70 4.58
CA ILE A 196 -2.43 -15.50 5.06
C ILE A 196 -0.97 -15.86 5.30
N SER A 197 -0.15 -15.54 4.30
CA SER A 197 1.28 -15.82 4.30
C SER A 197 1.99 -15.02 3.21
N SER A 198 3.27 -14.72 3.42
CA SER A 198 4.12 -14.12 2.40
C SER A 198 4.24 -15.04 1.18
N LEU A 199 4.57 -14.45 0.03
CA LEU A 199 4.82 -15.21 -1.20
C LEU A 199 6.10 -16.05 -1.12
N ASP A 200 6.93 -15.82 -0.11
CA ASP A 200 8.15 -16.59 0.16
C ASP A 200 7.92 -17.81 1.02
N ASN A 201 6.97 -17.76 1.94
CA ASN A 201 6.66 -18.87 2.84
C ASN A 201 5.73 -19.89 2.20
N ILE A 202 4.69 -19.42 1.50
CA ILE A 202 3.79 -20.28 0.72
C ILE A 202 3.74 -19.71 -0.69
N LYS A 203 4.31 -20.45 -1.64
CA LYS A 203 4.36 -20.04 -3.04
C LYS A 203 2.97 -20.05 -3.68
N PRO A 204 2.65 -19.11 -4.60
CA PRO A 204 1.34 -19.06 -5.26
C PRO A 204 0.92 -20.33 -6.02
N SER A 205 1.87 -21.20 -6.38
CA SER A 205 1.58 -22.51 -6.96
C SER A 205 0.74 -23.41 -6.05
N PHE A 206 0.82 -23.21 -4.72
CA PHE A 206 -0.04 -23.90 -3.77
C PHE A 206 -1.49 -23.48 -3.94
N ASP A 207 -1.79 -22.17 -3.93
CA ASP A 207 -3.14 -21.63 -4.15
C ASP A 207 -3.76 -22.20 -5.42
N ARG A 208 -2.97 -22.15 -6.50
CA ARG A 208 -3.29 -22.72 -7.80
C ARG A 208 -3.63 -24.21 -7.73
N SER A 209 -2.89 -24.99 -6.95
CA SER A 209 -3.14 -26.44 -6.82
C SER A 209 -4.47 -26.76 -6.15
N LEU A 210 -4.97 -25.86 -5.29
CA LEU A 210 -6.19 -26.06 -4.51
C LEU A 210 -7.46 -25.67 -5.28
N GLN A 211 -7.37 -24.77 -6.27
CA GLN A 211 -8.51 -24.21 -7.02
C GLN A 211 -9.40 -25.23 -7.75
N SER A 212 -8.96 -26.48 -7.93
CA SER A 212 -9.79 -27.53 -8.53
C SER A 212 -10.94 -27.96 -7.59
N ASN A 213 -10.72 -27.87 -6.28
CA ASN A 213 -11.61 -28.43 -5.27
C ASN A 213 -12.07 -27.38 -4.24
N PHE A 214 -11.37 -26.26 -4.17
CA PHE A 214 -11.56 -25.19 -3.18
C PHE A 214 -11.68 -23.84 -3.88
N SER A 215 -12.31 -22.88 -3.20
CA SER A 215 -12.35 -21.48 -3.59
C SER A 215 -11.29 -20.73 -2.79
N VAL A 216 -10.14 -20.45 -3.41
CA VAL A 216 -8.94 -20.04 -2.68
C VAL A 216 -8.65 -18.56 -2.94
N GLY A 217 -8.30 -17.83 -1.89
CA GLY A 217 -7.75 -16.48 -1.97
C GLY A 217 -6.60 -16.31 -0.97
N ARG A 218 -5.69 -15.36 -1.22
CA ARG A 218 -4.54 -15.12 -0.34
C ARG A 218 -4.35 -13.66 0.05
N ILE A 219 -3.89 -13.41 1.27
CA ILE A 219 -3.38 -12.12 1.73
C ILE A 219 -1.83 -12.18 1.72
N PRO A 220 -1.16 -11.59 0.71
CA PRO A 220 0.27 -11.78 0.46
C PRO A 220 1.12 -10.76 1.22
N THR A 221 1.49 -11.02 2.46
CA THR A 221 2.36 -10.10 3.23
C THR A 221 3.11 -10.84 4.33
N ASP A 222 4.32 -10.38 4.61
CA ASP A 222 5.14 -10.77 5.76
C ASP A 222 4.89 -9.86 6.98
N ASN A 223 4.27 -8.69 6.79
CA ASN A 223 3.93 -7.74 7.84
C ASN A 223 2.50 -7.99 8.40
N PRO A 224 2.35 -8.40 9.69
CA PRO A 224 1.04 -8.67 10.27
C PRO A 224 0.11 -7.45 10.41
N ALA A 225 0.67 -6.25 10.59
CA ALA A 225 -0.11 -5.03 10.67
C ALA A 225 -0.72 -4.68 9.31
N LEU A 226 0.08 -4.80 8.24
CA LEU A 226 -0.40 -4.63 6.87
C LEU A 226 -1.45 -5.70 6.50
N ALA A 227 -1.25 -6.96 6.91
CA ALA A 227 -2.23 -8.02 6.72
C ALA A 227 -3.58 -7.66 7.37
N SER A 228 -3.54 -7.15 8.60
CA SER A 228 -4.73 -6.69 9.32
C SER A 228 -5.44 -5.57 8.56
N VAL A 229 -4.70 -4.61 7.99
CA VAL A 229 -5.28 -3.55 7.14
C VAL A 229 -5.97 -4.12 5.90
N MET A 230 -5.32 -5.04 5.18
CA MET A 230 -5.89 -5.69 3.99
C MET A 230 -7.17 -6.46 4.34
N ILE A 231 -7.17 -7.20 5.45
CA ILE A 231 -8.31 -7.99 5.93
C ILE A 231 -9.45 -7.07 6.40
N SER A 232 -9.15 -6.01 7.14
CA SER A 232 -10.15 -5.02 7.55
C SER A 232 -10.78 -4.33 6.35
N LYS A 233 -10.00 -3.96 5.33
CA LYS A 233 -10.53 -3.42 4.07
C LYS A 233 -11.45 -4.42 3.38
N ALA A 234 -11.04 -5.69 3.28
CA ALA A 234 -11.85 -6.75 2.70
C ALA A 234 -13.19 -6.95 3.46
N ALA A 235 -13.14 -7.03 4.79
CA ALA A 235 -14.31 -7.21 5.64
C ALA A 235 -15.27 -6.02 5.57
N LEU A 236 -14.73 -4.79 5.48
CA LEU A 236 -15.49 -3.56 5.40
C LEU A 236 -15.80 -3.14 3.95
N HIS A 237 -15.37 -3.91 2.95
CA HIS A 237 -15.42 -3.55 1.53
C HIS A 237 -16.80 -3.02 1.11
N ARG A 238 -17.88 -3.72 1.52
CA ARG A 238 -19.26 -3.31 1.19
C ARG A 238 -19.64 -1.95 1.77
N PHE A 239 -19.14 -1.62 2.96
CA PHE A 239 -19.40 -0.34 3.62
C PHE A 239 -18.52 0.77 3.06
N LEU A 240 -17.22 0.49 2.87
CA LEU A 240 -16.27 1.46 2.31
C LEU A 240 -16.68 1.92 0.91
N PHE A 241 -17.24 1.02 0.09
CA PHE A 241 -17.79 1.42 -1.21
C PHE A 241 -19.01 2.30 -1.09
N SER A 242 -19.95 1.98 -0.20
CA SER A 242 -21.17 2.80 -0.07
C SER A 242 -20.84 4.28 0.18
N VAL A 243 -19.67 4.64 0.70
CA VAL A 243 -19.27 6.03 0.94
C VAL A 243 -18.31 6.62 -0.11
N ALA A 244 -17.81 5.83 -1.06
CA ALA A 244 -16.83 6.28 -2.06
C ALA A 244 -17.50 6.99 -3.24
N ASP A 245 -17.02 8.17 -3.64
CA ASP A 245 -17.66 8.99 -4.68
C ASP A 245 -17.68 8.35 -6.07
N SER A 246 -16.74 7.45 -6.38
CA SER A 246 -16.66 6.70 -7.65
C SER A 246 -17.13 5.25 -7.54
N VAL A 247 -17.92 4.93 -6.51
CA VAL A 247 -18.38 3.56 -6.25
C VAL A 247 -19.10 2.94 -7.44
N ASP A 248 -19.96 3.71 -8.12
CA ASP A 248 -20.70 3.24 -9.28
C ASP A 248 -19.85 3.25 -10.58
N GLN A 249 -18.52 3.44 -10.53
CA GLN A 249 -17.66 3.46 -11.73
C GLN A 249 -16.82 2.19 -11.86
N ALA A 250 -16.77 1.64 -13.08
CA ALA A 250 -15.89 0.53 -13.46
C ALA A 250 -14.93 0.96 -14.57
N LEU A 251 -13.65 0.67 -14.39
CA LEU A 251 -12.59 0.92 -15.37
C LEU A 251 -12.36 -0.32 -16.23
N VAL A 252 -12.41 -0.15 -17.55
CA VAL A 252 -12.16 -1.21 -18.53
C VAL A 252 -11.01 -0.81 -19.44
N SER A 253 -9.91 -1.57 -19.39
CA SER A 253 -8.67 -1.29 -20.11
C SER A 253 -8.32 -2.45 -21.03
N MET A 254 -8.86 -2.44 -22.25
CA MET A 254 -8.73 -3.54 -23.21
C MET A 254 -7.71 -3.18 -24.29
N TYR A 255 -6.41 -3.30 -24.00
CA TYR A 255 -5.34 -2.99 -24.96
C TYR A 255 -5.11 -4.12 -25.96
N ALA A 256 -5.09 -5.37 -25.50
CA ALA A 256 -5.00 -6.57 -26.33
C ALA A 256 -6.03 -7.59 -25.84
N TYR A 257 -6.93 -8.03 -26.73
CA TYR A 257 -8.16 -8.74 -26.33
C TYR A 257 -8.77 -9.53 -27.49
N THR A 258 -9.80 -10.34 -27.23
CA THR A 258 -10.53 -11.08 -28.26
C THR A 258 -11.72 -10.30 -28.82
N ASP A 259 -11.89 -10.31 -30.14
CA ASP A 259 -12.99 -9.67 -30.84
C ASP A 259 -13.72 -10.63 -31.79
N GLY A 260 -14.72 -11.34 -31.25
CA GLY A 260 -15.51 -12.31 -32.02
C GLY A 260 -14.90 -13.70 -32.08
N ALA A 261 -13.88 -13.98 -31.26
CA ALA A 261 -13.24 -15.29 -31.20
C ALA A 261 -14.22 -16.37 -30.74
N VAL A 262 -14.21 -17.53 -31.39
CA VAL A 262 -15.03 -18.68 -30.97
C VAL A 262 -14.24 -19.58 -30.02
N TYR A 263 -14.83 -19.92 -28.88
CA TYR A 263 -14.26 -20.86 -27.92
C TYR A 263 -15.29 -21.90 -27.50
N VAL A 264 -14.87 -23.14 -27.35
CA VAL A 264 -15.70 -24.23 -26.81
C VAL A 264 -15.17 -24.52 -25.42
N ASP A 265 -16.00 -24.33 -24.41
CA ASP A 265 -15.61 -24.60 -23.03
C ASP A 265 -15.54 -26.11 -22.75
N ASN A 266 -15.06 -26.46 -21.57
CA ASN A 266 -14.93 -27.85 -21.11
C ASN A 266 -16.29 -28.55 -20.91
N PHE A 267 -17.41 -27.83 -21.01
CA PHE A 267 -18.77 -28.37 -20.92
C PHE A 267 -19.49 -28.41 -22.28
N TYR A 268 -18.77 -28.20 -23.39
CA TYR A 268 -19.29 -28.13 -24.76
C TYR A 268 -20.22 -26.95 -25.06
N ASN A 269 -20.19 -25.92 -24.23
CA ASN A 269 -20.84 -24.66 -24.56
C ASN A 269 -19.97 -23.88 -25.54
N VAL A 270 -20.60 -23.36 -26.59
CA VAL A 270 -19.93 -22.56 -27.62
C VAL A 270 -20.13 -21.09 -27.31
N TYR A 271 -19.03 -20.35 -27.18
CA TYR A 271 -19.02 -18.92 -26.93
C TYR A 271 -18.43 -18.16 -28.11
N THR A 272 -19.01 -16.98 -28.39
CA THR A 272 -18.38 -15.96 -29.22
C THR A 272 -17.97 -14.82 -28.31
N ILE A 273 -16.67 -14.59 -28.19
CA ILE A 273 -16.09 -13.70 -27.18
C ILE A 273 -15.84 -12.34 -27.81
N LYS A 274 -16.66 -11.36 -27.45
CA LYS A 274 -16.43 -9.94 -27.73
C LYS A 274 -16.06 -9.29 -26.42
N GLN A 275 -14.78 -9.36 -26.05
CA GLN A 275 -14.36 -9.18 -24.66
C GLN A 275 -14.71 -7.78 -24.12
N VAL A 276 -14.51 -6.73 -24.93
CA VAL A 276 -14.90 -5.36 -24.58
C VAL A 276 -16.40 -5.31 -24.27
N GLU A 277 -17.24 -5.63 -25.26
CA GLU A 277 -18.69 -5.51 -25.15
C GLU A 277 -19.26 -6.43 -24.07
N ASN A 278 -18.78 -7.67 -23.98
CA ASN A 278 -19.29 -8.63 -23.00
C ASN A 278 -18.98 -8.24 -21.56
N SER A 279 -17.85 -7.56 -21.31
CA SER A 279 -17.52 -7.03 -19.99
C SER A 279 -18.27 -5.74 -19.70
N THR A 280 -18.33 -4.79 -20.65
CA THR A 280 -19.05 -3.52 -20.45
C THR A 280 -20.55 -3.74 -20.28
N ASP A 281 -21.18 -4.55 -21.13
CA ASP A 281 -22.62 -4.86 -21.05
C ASP A 281 -22.97 -5.51 -19.71
N ALA A 282 -22.09 -6.39 -19.19
CA ALA A 282 -22.30 -7.03 -17.90
C ALA A 282 -22.25 -5.98 -16.77
N LEU A 283 -21.23 -5.13 -16.73
CA LEU A 283 -21.08 -4.09 -15.71
C LEU A 283 -22.20 -3.05 -15.77
N GLU A 284 -22.58 -2.59 -16.96
CA GLU A 284 -23.72 -1.67 -17.14
C GLU A 284 -25.03 -2.31 -16.68
N SER A 285 -25.24 -3.61 -16.94
CA SER A 285 -26.40 -4.35 -16.42
C SER A 285 -26.43 -4.44 -14.89
N GLY A 286 -25.25 -4.39 -14.25
CA GLY A 286 -25.06 -4.25 -12.81
C GLY A 286 -25.25 -2.82 -12.28
N GLY A 287 -25.47 -1.84 -13.17
CA GLY A 287 -25.68 -0.44 -12.85
C GLY A 287 -24.41 0.39 -12.71
N PHE A 288 -23.27 -0.09 -13.22
CA PHE A 288 -22.01 0.64 -13.20
C PHE A 288 -21.88 1.58 -14.40
N GLY A 289 -21.40 2.79 -14.18
CA GLY A 289 -20.82 3.65 -15.21
C GLY A 289 -19.49 3.09 -15.68
N ILE A 290 -19.20 3.23 -16.97
CA ILE A 290 -18.01 2.67 -17.60
C ILE A 290 -17.04 3.78 -17.98
N GLU A 291 -15.82 3.69 -17.46
CA GLU A 291 -14.65 4.38 -17.98
C GLU A 291 -13.85 3.39 -18.83
N SER A 292 -13.45 3.79 -20.03
CA SER A 292 -12.73 2.92 -20.96
C SER A 292 -11.51 3.64 -21.51
N HIS A 293 -10.33 3.15 -21.12
CA HIS A 293 -9.05 3.81 -21.39
C HIS A 293 -7.96 2.75 -21.62
N VAL A 294 -7.09 3.01 -22.59
CA VAL A 294 -5.85 2.23 -22.81
C VAL A 294 -4.60 3.11 -22.83
N GLY A 295 -4.76 4.43 -22.75
CA GLY A 295 -3.68 5.38 -22.52
C GLY A 295 -3.16 5.26 -21.09
N TYR A 296 -1.84 5.15 -20.90
CA TYR A 296 -1.30 4.91 -19.56
C TYR A 296 -1.62 6.02 -18.57
N SER A 297 -1.62 7.29 -19.01
CA SER A 297 -1.88 8.44 -18.15
C SER A 297 -3.33 8.44 -17.67
N GLU A 298 -4.26 8.16 -18.57
CA GLU A 298 -5.69 8.14 -18.33
C GLU A 298 -6.08 6.96 -17.44
N VAL A 299 -5.55 5.76 -17.71
CA VAL A 299 -5.75 4.59 -16.84
C VAL A 299 -5.26 4.88 -15.43
N PHE A 300 -4.08 5.46 -15.26
CA PHE A 300 -3.53 5.77 -13.94
C PHE A 300 -4.34 6.85 -13.22
N ALA A 301 -4.82 7.87 -13.95
CA ALA A 301 -5.68 8.90 -13.41
C ALA A 301 -7.05 8.35 -12.97
N SER A 302 -7.68 7.49 -13.77
CA SER A 302 -8.93 6.81 -13.43
C SER A 302 -8.79 5.97 -12.15
N LEU A 303 -7.67 5.27 -11.98
CA LEU A 303 -7.40 4.51 -10.75
C LEU A 303 -7.31 5.40 -9.50
N ALA A 304 -6.73 6.60 -9.62
CA ALA A 304 -6.72 7.59 -8.53
C ALA A 304 -8.14 8.07 -8.18
N GLY A 305 -9.07 7.99 -9.13
CA GLY A 305 -10.50 8.21 -8.91
C GLY A 305 -11.19 7.11 -8.09
N GLN A 306 -10.49 6.04 -7.70
CA GLN A 306 -10.99 4.94 -6.87
C GLN A 306 -12.19 4.16 -7.45
N PRO A 307 -12.05 3.55 -8.64
CA PRO A 307 -13.13 2.77 -9.24
C PRO A 307 -13.43 1.52 -8.39
N SER A 308 -14.63 0.97 -8.54
CA SER A 308 -15.03 -0.26 -7.85
C SER A 308 -14.52 -1.53 -8.50
N PHE A 309 -14.27 -1.45 -9.80
CA PHE A 309 -13.85 -2.58 -10.61
C PHE A 309 -12.85 -2.12 -11.65
N TRP A 310 -11.81 -2.94 -11.88
CA TRP A 310 -10.87 -2.72 -12.97
C TRP A 310 -10.60 -4.02 -13.71
N SER A 311 -10.88 -4.05 -15.02
CA SER A 311 -10.48 -5.16 -15.89
C SER A 311 -9.44 -4.68 -16.89
N LEU A 312 -8.23 -5.25 -16.81
CA LEU A 312 -7.12 -4.96 -17.71
C LEU A 312 -6.85 -6.18 -18.59
N SER A 313 -6.92 -6.02 -19.91
CA SER A 313 -6.51 -7.04 -20.89
C SER A 313 -5.36 -6.52 -21.75
N THR A 314 -4.19 -7.15 -21.63
CA THR A 314 -2.97 -6.68 -22.26
C THR A 314 -1.88 -7.77 -22.34
N HIS A 315 -0.76 -7.45 -22.97
CA HIS A 315 0.47 -8.24 -22.88
C HIS A 315 1.19 -7.98 -21.57
N GLY A 316 1.73 -9.03 -20.95
CA GLY A 316 2.46 -8.96 -19.68
C GLY A 316 3.74 -9.78 -19.68
N THR A 317 4.71 -9.39 -18.85
CA THR A 317 5.93 -10.17 -18.59
C THR A 317 6.53 -9.84 -17.22
N LEU A 318 7.50 -10.65 -16.76
CA LEU A 318 8.14 -10.49 -15.46
C LEU A 318 9.16 -9.35 -15.44
N THR A 319 9.96 -9.22 -16.50
CA THR A 319 11.14 -8.35 -16.57
C THR A 319 11.39 -7.86 -18.00
N SER A 320 12.18 -6.80 -18.17
CA SER A 320 12.54 -6.27 -19.51
C SER A 320 13.46 -7.20 -20.29
N TYR A 321 14.23 -8.03 -19.59
CA TYR A 321 15.19 -8.98 -20.15
C TYR A 321 15.04 -10.35 -19.47
N PRO A 322 15.16 -11.45 -20.22
CA PRO A 322 15.09 -12.79 -19.64
C PRO A 322 16.30 -13.02 -18.73
N THR A 323 16.05 -13.27 -17.43
CA THR A 323 17.06 -13.75 -16.47
C THR A 323 16.85 -15.25 -16.23
N ASP A 324 17.92 -15.98 -15.93
CA ASP A 324 17.88 -17.40 -15.55
C ASP A 324 18.59 -17.58 -14.19
N PRO A 325 17.88 -18.01 -13.13
CA PRO A 325 16.44 -18.21 -13.08
C PRO A 325 15.67 -16.88 -13.16
N PRO A 326 14.40 -16.89 -13.61
CA PRO A 326 13.55 -15.71 -13.59
C PRO A 326 13.29 -15.27 -12.13
N GLN A 327 13.27 -13.96 -11.87
CA GLN A 327 12.85 -13.41 -10.58
C GLN A 327 11.35 -13.66 -10.40
N ARG A 328 10.98 -14.68 -9.62
CA ARG A 328 9.60 -15.02 -9.26
C ARG A 328 9.57 -15.35 -7.75
N PRO A 329 8.62 -14.80 -6.98
CA PRO A 329 7.52 -13.90 -7.36
C PRO A 329 7.92 -12.42 -7.55
N ASP A 330 9.21 -12.09 -7.54
CA ASP A 330 9.70 -10.70 -7.44
C ASP A 330 9.96 -9.99 -8.77
N GLY A 331 9.31 -10.44 -9.85
CA GLY A 331 9.42 -9.76 -11.14
C GLY A 331 8.92 -8.32 -11.05
N LEU A 332 9.54 -7.42 -11.82
CA LEU A 332 9.15 -6.02 -11.94
C LEU A 332 7.70 -5.84 -12.45
N GLY A 333 7.20 -6.82 -13.20
CA GLY A 333 5.84 -6.84 -13.75
C GLY A 333 5.64 -5.75 -14.80
N LEU A 334 5.96 -6.08 -16.05
CA LEU A 334 5.78 -5.19 -17.18
C LEU A 334 4.49 -5.52 -17.91
N PHE A 335 3.73 -4.50 -18.27
CA PHE A 335 2.50 -4.64 -19.04
C PHE A 335 2.38 -3.56 -20.11
N SER A 336 1.70 -3.89 -21.20
CA SER A 336 1.62 -3.04 -22.38
C SER A 336 0.43 -2.07 -22.31
N MET A 337 0.65 -0.83 -22.74
CA MET A 337 -0.37 0.22 -22.84
C MET A 337 -0.09 1.12 -24.05
N ARG A 338 -0.91 2.15 -24.27
CA ARG A 338 -0.69 3.18 -25.29
C ARG A 338 -0.13 4.46 -24.67
N ASN A 339 0.69 5.18 -25.44
CA ASN A 339 1.14 6.53 -25.10
C ASN A 339 0.10 7.62 -25.38
N GLN A 340 -1.00 7.25 -26.04
CA GLN A 340 -2.14 8.10 -26.34
C GLN A 340 -3.41 7.32 -26.06
N ASP A 341 -4.38 7.98 -25.45
CA ASP A 341 -5.60 7.31 -25.04
C ASP A 341 -6.49 6.89 -26.22
N ALA A 342 -7.30 5.88 -25.93
CA ALA A 342 -8.41 5.40 -26.73
C ALA A 342 -9.34 4.59 -25.82
N PRO A 343 -10.62 4.39 -26.20
CA PRO A 343 -11.52 3.54 -25.43
C PRO A 343 -11.06 2.07 -25.35
N TYR A 344 -10.33 1.59 -26.37
CA TYR A 344 -9.79 0.24 -26.44
C TYR A 344 -8.64 0.21 -27.46
N GLY A 345 -7.83 -0.85 -27.44
CA GLY A 345 -6.84 -1.12 -28.46
C GLY A 345 -7.48 -1.39 -29.82
N PHE A 346 -6.74 -1.12 -30.89
CA PHE A 346 -7.13 -1.40 -32.27
C PHE A 346 -5.88 -1.65 -33.09
N GLU A 347 -6.04 -2.22 -34.29
CA GLU A 347 -4.91 -2.59 -35.16
C GLU A 347 -4.59 -1.53 -36.22
N VAL A 348 -5.61 -0.79 -36.68
CA VAL A 348 -5.44 0.30 -37.66
C VAL A 348 -6.15 1.58 -37.21
N SER A 349 -7.41 1.47 -36.79
CA SER A 349 -8.19 2.61 -36.31
C SER A 349 -9.35 2.15 -35.43
N LEU A 350 -10.02 3.07 -34.73
CA LEU A 350 -11.22 2.75 -33.95
C LEU A 350 -12.35 2.10 -34.79
N THR A 351 -12.40 2.38 -36.11
CA THR A 351 -13.36 1.77 -37.03
C THR A 351 -12.88 0.44 -37.63
N GLU A 352 -11.61 0.12 -37.47
CA GLU A 352 -10.94 -1.08 -38.01
C GLU A 352 -10.06 -1.67 -36.89
N ARG A 353 -10.75 -2.28 -35.92
CA ARG A 353 -10.13 -2.78 -34.68
C ARG A 353 -9.38 -4.09 -34.86
N ASP A 354 -9.95 -5.02 -35.63
CA ASP A 354 -9.36 -6.29 -36.07
C ASP A 354 -9.24 -6.23 -37.61
N ALA A 355 -8.05 -5.84 -38.08
CA ALA A 355 -7.76 -5.55 -39.47
C ALA A 355 -7.34 -6.80 -40.25
N ASN A 356 -6.77 -7.80 -39.58
CA ASN A 356 -6.38 -9.07 -40.21
C ASN A 356 -7.51 -10.13 -40.18
N HIS A 357 -8.61 -9.83 -39.47
CA HIS A 357 -9.78 -10.69 -39.28
C HIS A 357 -9.45 -12.03 -38.59
N ASP A 358 -8.46 -12.04 -37.70
CA ASP A 358 -8.08 -13.21 -36.92
C ASP A 358 -8.85 -13.34 -35.59
N GLN A 359 -9.80 -12.41 -35.34
CA GLN A 359 -10.68 -12.36 -34.17
C GLN A 359 -9.95 -12.02 -32.87
N ILE A 360 -8.72 -11.52 -32.97
CA ILE A 360 -7.90 -11.01 -31.88
C ILE A 360 -7.52 -9.57 -32.25
N VAL A 361 -7.54 -8.68 -31.25
CA VAL A 361 -7.03 -7.33 -31.42
C VAL A 361 -5.67 -7.27 -30.76
N ASN A 362 -4.62 -7.14 -31.57
CA ASN A 362 -3.24 -7.12 -31.10
C ASN A 362 -2.44 -5.92 -31.66
N PRO A 363 -2.53 -4.72 -31.04
CA PRO A 363 -1.94 -3.50 -31.60
C PRO A 363 -0.44 -3.59 -31.85
N VAL A 364 0.31 -4.37 -31.05
CA VAL A 364 1.77 -4.51 -31.22
C VAL A 364 2.16 -5.29 -32.48
N ALA A 365 1.24 -6.02 -33.12
CA ALA A 365 1.50 -6.72 -34.37
C ALA A 365 1.44 -5.78 -35.60
N PHE A 366 0.96 -4.55 -35.43
CA PHE A 366 0.69 -3.61 -36.53
C PHE A 366 1.63 -2.40 -36.44
N GLN A 367 2.37 -2.15 -37.52
CA GLN A 367 3.49 -1.20 -37.51
C GLN A 367 3.09 0.23 -37.10
N GLN A 368 1.89 0.68 -37.46
CA GLN A 368 1.41 2.03 -37.10
C GLN A 368 1.08 2.11 -35.60
N GLU A 369 0.41 1.11 -35.07
CA GLU A 369 0.04 1.07 -33.65
C GLU A 369 1.21 0.70 -32.72
N MET A 370 2.21 -0.04 -33.22
CA MET A 370 3.45 -0.29 -32.50
C MET A 370 4.20 1.02 -32.15
N LEU A 371 4.01 2.11 -32.89
CA LEU A 371 4.59 3.42 -32.55
C LEU A 371 3.94 4.05 -31.30
N HIS A 372 2.73 3.60 -30.96
CA HIS A 372 1.99 4.06 -29.79
C HIS A 372 2.14 3.13 -28.59
N HIS A 373 2.74 1.95 -28.78
CA HIS A 373 3.00 0.99 -27.70
C HIS A 373 4.00 1.54 -26.68
N VAL A 374 3.66 1.36 -25.40
CA VAL A 374 4.56 1.57 -24.27
C VAL A 374 4.46 0.40 -23.31
N ALA A 375 5.58 0.03 -22.70
CA ALA A 375 5.60 -0.88 -21.56
C ALA A 375 5.68 -0.07 -20.27
N LYS A 376 4.84 -0.40 -19.30
CA LYS A 376 4.86 0.15 -17.93
C LYS A 376 5.12 -0.95 -16.93
N SER A 377 5.84 -0.61 -15.87
CA SER A 377 6.13 -1.50 -14.75
C SER A 377 5.15 -1.33 -13.60
N ALA A 378 5.15 -2.28 -12.66
CA ALA A 378 4.48 -2.10 -11.38
C ALA A 378 4.99 -0.85 -10.63
N LEU A 379 6.30 -0.54 -10.73
CA LEU A 379 6.89 0.66 -10.13
C LEU A 379 6.41 1.95 -10.81
N ASP A 380 6.24 1.96 -12.13
CA ASP A 380 5.69 3.13 -12.84
C ASP A 380 4.25 3.41 -12.40
N LEU A 381 3.47 2.35 -12.19
CA LEU A 381 2.10 2.47 -11.67
C LEU A 381 2.10 2.91 -10.21
N GLU A 382 2.89 2.26 -9.34
CA GLU A 382 3.02 2.59 -7.92
C GLU A 382 3.43 4.06 -7.71
N ALA A 383 4.35 4.58 -8.53
CA ALA A 383 4.75 5.99 -8.48
C ALA A 383 3.63 6.97 -8.88
N ALA A 384 2.59 6.49 -9.57
CA ALA A 384 1.48 7.29 -10.07
C ALA A 384 0.19 7.17 -9.23
N ILE A 385 0.09 6.17 -8.35
CA ILE A 385 -1.12 5.91 -7.55
C ILE A 385 -0.83 5.98 -6.05
N THR A 386 -1.82 6.42 -5.27
CA THR A 386 -1.75 6.43 -3.80
C THR A 386 -2.75 5.45 -3.21
N ASN A 387 -3.97 5.86 -2.92
CA ASN A 387 -5.05 4.94 -2.56
C ASN A 387 -5.98 4.77 -3.75
N ILE A 388 -6.06 3.55 -4.29
CA ILE A 388 -7.00 3.22 -5.36
C ILE A 388 -8.38 2.80 -4.82
N GLY A 389 -8.61 2.96 -3.51
CA GLY A 389 -9.88 2.71 -2.84
C GLY A 389 -9.98 1.25 -2.41
N SER A 390 -10.79 0.47 -3.12
CA SER A 390 -11.04 -0.94 -2.84
C SER A 390 -11.40 -1.80 -4.07
N PRO A 391 -10.86 -1.56 -5.28
CA PRO A 391 -11.33 -2.24 -6.48
C PRO A 391 -11.16 -3.76 -6.41
N ILE A 392 -12.05 -4.45 -7.12
CA ILE A 392 -11.79 -5.81 -7.61
C ILE A 392 -11.08 -5.67 -8.96
N VAL A 393 -9.90 -6.26 -9.09
CA VAL A 393 -9.04 -6.14 -10.28
C VAL A 393 -8.91 -7.49 -10.99
N ILE A 394 -9.12 -7.51 -12.30
CA ILE A 394 -8.85 -8.66 -13.17
C ILE A 394 -7.72 -8.31 -14.13
N LEU A 395 -6.59 -9.01 -14.01
CA LEU A 395 -5.42 -8.87 -14.87
C LEU A 395 -5.39 -10.03 -15.89
N THR A 396 -5.88 -9.74 -17.09
CA THR A 396 -5.87 -10.64 -18.25
C THR A 396 -4.59 -10.41 -19.05
N ALA A 397 -3.48 -10.92 -18.52
CA ALA A 397 -2.17 -10.80 -19.12
C ALA A 397 -1.23 -11.94 -18.68
N CYS A 398 -0.20 -12.20 -19.47
CA CYS A 398 0.82 -13.19 -19.12
C CYS A 398 1.62 -12.77 -17.88
N LEU A 399 1.88 -13.72 -16.99
CA LEU A 399 2.91 -13.68 -15.93
C LEU A 399 2.74 -12.61 -14.83
N LEU A 400 1.77 -11.68 -14.92
CA LEU A 400 1.62 -10.61 -13.94
C LEU A 400 1.29 -11.11 -12.53
N GLY A 401 0.66 -12.28 -12.39
CA GLY A 401 0.42 -12.93 -11.10
C GLY A 401 1.68 -13.53 -10.45
N GLY A 402 2.81 -13.55 -11.17
CA GLY A 402 4.11 -14.00 -10.66
C GLY A 402 5.06 -12.85 -10.37
N THR A 403 4.53 -11.64 -10.18
CA THR A 403 5.27 -10.37 -9.98
C THR A 403 4.80 -9.71 -8.69
N GLY A 404 5.47 -8.64 -8.26
CA GLY A 404 5.02 -7.81 -7.14
C GLY A 404 3.73 -7.01 -7.42
N LEU A 405 3.23 -7.00 -8.66
CA LEU A 405 2.08 -6.17 -9.06
C LEU A 405 0.80 -6.45 -8.24
N PRO A 406 0.34 -7.70 -8.01
CA PRO A 406 -0.87 -7.94 -7.24
C PRO A 406 -0.74 -7.51 -5.78
N GLU A 407 0.41 -7.77 -5.14
CA GLU A 407 0.68 -7.32 -3.77
C GLU A 407 0.71 -5.79 -3.68
N MET A 408 1.36 -5.11 -4.63
CA MET A 408 1.37 -3.66 -4.71
C MET A 408 -0.05 -3.12 -4.84
N LEU A 409 -0.88 -3.64 -5.76
CA LEU A 409 -2.27 -3.20 -5.89
C LEU A 409 -3.07 -3.39 -4.59
N MET A 410 -2.84 -4.49 -3.86
CA MET A 410 -3.46 -4.71 -2.54
C MET A 410 -2.98 -3.70 -1.49
N LYS A 411 -1.68 -3.37 -1.46
CA LYS A 411 -1.12 -2.32 -0.57
C LYS A 411 -1.75 -0.96 -0.84
N HIS A 412 -2.02 -0.65 -2.10
CA HIS A 412 -2.67 0.59 -2.53
C HIS A 412 -4.19 0.56 -2.42
N GLY A 413 -4.79 -0.58 -2.04
CA GLY A 413 -6.17 -0.65 -1.56
C GLY A 413 -7.04 -1.70 -2.23
N ALA A 414 -6.63 -2.32 -3.34
CA ALA A 414 -7.42 -3.38 -3.98
C ALA A 414 -7.77 -4.49 -2.97
N VAL A 415 -9.03 -4.92 -2.95
CA VAL A 415 -9.48 -6.01 -2.05
C VAL A 415 -9.34 -7.38 -2.69
N ALA A 416 -9.24 -7.40 -4.02
CA ALA A 416 -9.09 -8.61 -4.82
C ALA A 416 -8.35 -8.28 -6.11
N VAL A 417 -7.37 -9.10 -6.47
CA VAL A 417 -6.62 -9.06 -7.73
C VAL A 417 -6.54 -10.48 -8.28
N MET A 418 -7.08 -10.70 -9.47
CA MET A 418 -7.01 -11.99 -10.16
C MET A 418 -5.97 -11.89 -11.27
N ALA A 419 -4.92 -12.71 -11.22
CA ALA A 419 -3.80 -12.59 -12.14
C ALA A 419 -3.16 -13.94 -12.44
N SER A 420 -2.67 -14.12 -13.67
CA SER A 420 -1.98 -15.35 -14.07
C SER A 420 -0.50 -15.29 -13.72
N PRO A 421 0.06 -16.26 -12.98
CA PRO A 421 1.51 -16.40 -12.80
C PRO A 421 2.21 -16.97 -14.03
N ARG A 422 1.48 -17.19 -15.13
CA ARG A 422 1.92 -17.87 -16.36
C ARG A 422 1.43 -17.18 -17.63
N THR A 423 1.96 -17.61 -18.76
CA THR A 423 1.41 -17.27 -20.08
C THR A 423 -0.03 -17.75 -20.19
N VAL A 424 -0.85 -16.96 -20.88
CA VAL A 424 -2.25 -17.25 -21.15
C VAL A 424 -2.52 -17.08 -22.63
N TYR A 425 -3.52 -17.77 -23.18
CA TYR A 425 -3.94 -17.59 -24.56
C TYR A 425 -5.17 -16.67 -24.65
N PHE A 426 -5.26 -15.91 -25.74
CA PHE A 426 -6.29 -14.89 -25.92
C PHE A 426 -7.71 -15.42 -25.69
N GLN A 427 -8.11 -16.52 -26.33
CA GLN A 427 -9.48 -17.03 -26.25
C GLN A 427 -9.86 -17.50 -24.85
N SER A 428 -9.03 -18.33 -24.22
CA SER A 428 -9.34 -18.88 -22.89
C SER A 428 -9.27 -17.81 -21.81
N ALA A 429 -8.29 -16.89 -21.87
CA ALA A 429 -8.14 -15.78 -20.93
C ALA A 429 -9.25 -14.74 -21.09
N GLY A 430 -9.60 -14.42 -22.34
CA GLY A 430 -10.71 -13.54 -22.68
C GLY A 430 -12.03 -14.08 -22.14
N LEU A 431 -12.35 -15.35 -22.41
CA LEU A 431 -13.57 -15.97 -21.89
C LEU A 431 -13.59 -16.02 -20.36
N LEU A 432 -12.47 -16.36 -19.72
CA LEU A 432 -12.36 -16.38 -18.26
C LEU A 432 -12.70 -15.01 -17.65
N SER A 433 -12.11 -13.93 -18.18
CA SER A 433 -12.36 -12.57 -17.68
C SER A 433 -13.83 -12.18 -17.81
N VAL A 434 -14.48 -12.55 -18.91
CA VAL A 434 -15.91 -12.31 -19.16
C VAL A 434 -16.78 -13.10 -18.20
N LEU A 435 -16.50 -14.39 -17.98
CA LEU A 435 -17.26 -15.24 -17.06
C LEU A 435 -17.16 -14.74 -15.62
N ILE A 436 -15.96 -14.33 -15.18
CA ILE A 436 -15.76 -13.77 -13.85
C ILE A 436 -16.52 -12.46 -13.70
N THR A 437 -16.42 -11.55 -14.67
CA THR A 437 -17.13 -10.26 -14.64
C THR A 437 -18.64 -10.46 -14.50
N LYS A 438 -19.22 -11.35 -15.30
CA LYS A 438 -20.66 -11.68 -15.22
C LYS A 438 -21.05 -12.27 -13.88
N ALA A 439 -20.30 -13.26 -13.39
CA ALA A 439 -20.57 -13.89 -12.11
C ALA A 439 -20.51 -12.89 -10.94
N LEU A 440 -19.55 -11.96 -10.96
CA LEU A 440 -19.44 -10.92 -9.94
C LEU A 440 -20.65 -9.97 -9.97
N VAL A 441 -21.11 -9.55 -11.15
CA VAL A 441 -22.31 -8.72 -11.31
C VAL A 441 -23.57 -9.45 -10.84
N GLU A 442 -23.67 -10.76 -11.09
CA GLU A 442 -24.75 -11.62 -10.57
C GLU A 442 -24.68 -11.80 -9.04
N GLY A 443 -23.63 -11.27 -8.41
CA GLY A 443 -23.44 -11.25 -6.96
C GLY A 443 -22.65 -12.44 -6.43
N ASN A 444 -22.01 -13.26 -7.27
CA ASN A 444 -21.12 -14.34 -6.81
C ASN A 444 -19.85 -13.77 -6.15
N THR A 445 -19.17 -14.60 -5.35
CA THR A 445 -17.91 -14.17 -4.72
C THR A 445 -16.74 -14.24 -5.71
N THR A 446 -15.66 -13.52 -5.43
CA THR A 446 -14.40 -13.56 -6.18
C THR A 446 -13.87 -14.99 -6.29
N GLY A 447 -13.84 -15.73 -5.18
CA GLY A 447 -13.39 -17.12 -5.14
C GLY A 447 -14.26 -18.06 -5.98
N SER A 448 -15.60 -17.99 -5.82
CA SER A 448 -16.49 -18.85 -6.60
C SER A 448 -16.48 -18.51 -8.09
N SER A 449 -16.39 -17.23 -8.43
CA SER A 449 -16.36 -16.75 -9.82
C SER A 449 -15.11 -17.25 -10.53
N LEU A 450 -13.94 -17.11 -9.88
CA LEU A 450 -12.68 -17.61 -10.42
C LEU A 450 -12.68 -19.14 -10.56
N ALA A 451 -13.10 -19.87 -9.53
CA ALA A 451 -13.12 -21.34 -9.55
C ALA A 451 -14.05 -21.88 -10.65
N GLN A 452 -15.25 -21.31 -10.82
CA GLN A 452 -16.19 -21.72 -11.87
C GLN A 452 -15.67 -21.39 -13.27
N ALA A 453 -15.10 -20.20 -13.47
CA ALA A 453 -14.52 -19.82 -14.76
C ALA A 453 -13.33 -20.71 -15.14
N LEU A 454 -12.43 -21.02 -14.21
CA LEU A 454 -11.32 -21.93 -14.43
C LEU A 454 -11.79 -23.34 -14.84
N ARG A 455 -12.84 -23.88 -14.19
CA ARG A 455 -13.43 -25.17 -14.58
C ARG A 455 -14.02 -25.16 -16.00
N ALA A 456 -14.47 -24.02 -16.49
CA ALA A 456 -14.99 -23.89 -17.84
C ALA A 456 -13.85 -23.83 -18.88
N VAL A 457 -12.76 -23.11 -18.59
CA VAL A 457 -11.75 -22.79 -19.62
C VAL A 457 -10.46 -23.60 -19.54
N SER A 458 -10.13 -24.19 -18.39
CA SER A 458 -8.80 -24.75 -18.13
C SER A 458 -8.86 -26.21 -17.72
N TRP A 459 -8.10 -27.04 -18.43
CA TRP A 459 -8.10 -28.49 -18.27
C TRP A 459 -7.72 -28.97 -16.87
N ASP A 460 -6.75 -28.31 -16.24
CA ASP A 460 -6.19 -28.76 -14.96
C ASP A 460 -7.22 -28.74 -13.82
N TYR A 461 -8.33 -28.02 -14.01
CA TYR A 461 -9.39 -27.83 -13.02
C TYR A 461 -10.68 -28.59 -13.32
N THR A 462 -10.76 -29.30 -14.45
CA THR A 462 -11.95 -30.06 -14.85
C THR A 462 -11.69 -31.56 -14.76
N ASN A 463 -12.60 -32.31 -14.13
CA ASN A 463 -12.46 -33.76 -13.95
C ASN A 463 -13.76 -34.50 -14.31
N PRO A 464 -13.78 -35.47 -15.25
CA PRO A 464 -12.92 -35.72 -16.41
C PRO A 464 -13.59 -35.35 -17.77
N LEU A 465 -12.80 -35.03 -18.82
CA LEU A 465 -13.29 -34.88 -20.21
C LEU A 465 -12.92 -36.07 -21.11
N PRO A 466 -13.76 -36.42 -22.10
CA PRO A 466 -13.53 -37.54 -23.01
C PRO A 466 -12.67 -37.21 -24.26
N PHE A 467 -11.94 -36.08 -24.30
CA PHE A 467 -11.21 -35.62 -25.50
C PHE A 467 -9.98 -34.75 -25.18
N ASP A 468 -9.17 -34.45 -26.20
CA ASP A 468 -7.97 -33.59 -26.12
C ASP A 468 -8.36 -32.14 -25.74
N PRO A 469 -7.79 -31.57 -24.67
CA PRO A 469 -8.26 -30.30 -24.09
C PRO A 469 -7.93 -29.05 -24.93
N ALA A 470 -8.74 -28.00 -24.74
CA ALA A 470 -8.63 -26.72 -25.43
C ALA A 470 -7.50 -25.79 -24.91
N ASP A 471 -7.16 -25.83 -23.61
CA ASP A 471 -6.03 -25.07 -23.03
C ASP A 471 -5.60 -25.55 -21.62
N TYR A 472 -4.28 -25.58 -21.37
CA TYR A 472 -3.63 -25.92 -20.07
C TYR A 472 -2.89 -24.72 -19.43
N ALA A 473 -2.81 -23.58 -20.12
CA ALA A 473 -1.99 -22.44 -19.72
C ALA A 473 -2.72 -21.48 -18.76
N ASN A 474 -4.04 -21.37 -18.88
CA ASN A 474 -4.83 -20.41 -18.09
C ASN A 474 -5.01 -20.86 -16.63
N GLN A 475 -4.32 -20.19 -15.71
CA GLN A 475 -4.20 -20.58 -14.28
C GLN A 475 -4.15 -19.35 -13.37
N GLN A 476 -5.16 -18.49 -13.44
CA GLN A 476 -5.23 -17.29 -12.60
C GLN A 476 -5.36 -17.62 -11.10
N ILE A 477 -4.69 -16.82 -10.27
CA ILE A 477 -4.73 -16.88 -8.81
C ILE A 477 -5.46 -15.64 -8.28
N LEU A 478 -6.19 -15.80 -7.17
CA LEU A 478 -6.81 -14.70 -6.44
C LEU A 478 -5.90 -14.24 -5.28
N PHE A 479 -5.44 -13.01 -5.38
CA PHE A 479 -4.86 -12.25 -4.27
C PHE A 479 -5.99 -11.42 -3.66
N GLY A 480 -6.35 -11.69 -2.40
CA GLY A 480 -7.49 -11.12 -1.73
C GLY A 480 -8.35 -12.19 -1.05
N ASP A 481 -9.40 -11.74 -0.40
CA ASP A 481 -10.37 -12.61 0.26
C ASP A 481 -11.32 -13.25 -0.78
N PRO A 482 -11.53 -14.58 -0.77
CA PRO A 482 -12.37 -15.28 -1.74
C PRO A 482 -13.88 -15.07 -1.53
N GLU A 483 -14.30 -14.43 -0.45
CA GLU A 483 -15.71 -14.08 -0.15
C GLU A 483 -16.12 -12.67 -0.60
N ILE A 484 -15.18 -11.87 -1.13
CA ILE A 484 -15.49 -10.55 -1.68
C ILE A 484 -16.54 -10.67 -2.77
N ARG A 485 -17.50 -9.75 -2.76
CA ARG A 485 -18.54 -9.61 -3.79
C ARG A 485 -18.48 -8.20 -4.32
N LEU A 486 -18.68 -8.05 -5.63
CA LEU A 486 -18.95 -6.76 -6.22
C LEU A 486 -20.25 -6.22 -5.61
N TYR A 487 -20.26 -4.98 -5.12
CA TYR A 487 -21.46 -4.41 -4.52
C TYR A 487 -22.55 -4.21 -5.58
N ASN A 488 -23.81 -4.14 -5.14
CA ASN A 488 -24.96 -3.99 -6.02
C ASN A 488 -25.53 -2.57 -5.86
N THR A 489 -25.42 -1.77 -6.92
CA THR A 489 -25.82 -0.34 -6.98
C THR A 489 -27.30 -0.11 -6.66
N ALA A 490 -28.16 -1.04 -7.04
CA ALA A 490 -29.61 -0.93 -6.86
C ALA A 490 -30.05 -1.20 -5.41
N THR A 491 -29.35 -2.07 -4.69
CA THR A 491 -29.73 -2.50 -3.32
C THR A 491 -28.91 -1.82 -2.23
N ASN A 492 -27.70 -1.39 -2.54
CA ASN A 492 -26.80 -0.70 -1.62
C ASN A 492 -26.28 0.57 -2.34
N PRO A 493 -27.14 1.58 -2.56
CA PRO A 493 -26.73 2.80 -3.24
C PRO A 493 -25.66 3.55 -2.44
N HIS A 494 -24.92 4.42 -3.12
CA HIS A 494 -24.02 5.37 -2.47
C HIS A 494 -24.74 6.15 -1.36
N VAL A 495 -24.07 6.27 -0.22
CA VAL A 495 -24.44 7.01 0.97
C VAL A 495 -23.35 8.05 1.20
N PRO A 496 -23.65 9.34 1.14
CA PRO A 496 -22.68 10.38 1.43
C PRO A 496 -22.06 10.19 2.82
N ALA A 497 -20.75 10.33 2.93
CA ALA A 497 -20.09 10.33 4.23
C ALA A 497 -20.69 11.45 5.12
N ILE A 498 -21.11 11.09 6.33
CA ILE A 498 -21.64 12.03 7.32
C ILE A 498 -20.66 12.14 8.48
N ASP A 499 -20.52 13.35 9.05
CA ASP A 499 -19.75 13.57 10.27
C ASP A 499 -20.42 12.81 11.42
N PRO A 500 -19.79 11.76 11.98
CA PRO A 500 -20.44 10.91 12.99
C PRO A 500 -20.68 11.66 14.30
N THR A 501 -20.01 12.80 14.55
CA THR A 501 -20.24 13.57 15.79
C THR A 501 -21.46 14.46 15.73
N ASN A 502 -21.95 14.76 14.52
CA ASN A 502 -23.11 15.62 14.29
C ASN A 502 -24.35 14.83 13.86
N SER A 503 -24.21 13.50 13.72
CA SER A 503 -25.22 12.62 13.16
C SER A 503 -25.70 11.63 14.21
N SER A 504 -27.02 11.52 14.38
CA SER A 504 -27.62 10.51 15.26
C SER A 504 -27.79 9.20 14.50
N PHE A 505 -27.23 8.12 15.05
CA PHE A 505 -27.38 6.76 14.55
C PHE A 505 -28.38 6.03 15.45
N GLY A 506 -29.66 6.10 15.08
CA GLY A 506 -30.75 5.68 15.97
C GLY A 506 -30.80 6.56 17.22
N SER A 507 -30.69 5.95 18.40
CA SER A 507 -30.63 6.65 19.71
C SER A 507 -29.22 7.05 20.14
N HIS A 508 -28.19 6.63 19.39
CA HIS A 508 -26.79 6.89 19.70
C HIS A 508 -26.29 8.11 18.91
N LEU A 509 -25.78 9.11 19.63
CA LEU A 509 -24.98 10.19 19.06
C LEU A 509 -23.57 10.00 19.63
N PRO A 510 -22.56 9.62 18.81
CA PRO A 510 -21.18 9.51 19.26
C PRO A 510 -20.75 10.76 20.02
N GLY A 511 -20.23 10.58 21.25
CA GLY A 511 -19.82 11.68 22.12
C GLY A 511 -20.96 12.41 22.84
N ARG A 512 -22.21 11.93 22.79
CA ARG A 512 -23.33 12.56 23.53
C ARG A 512 -23.03 12.71 25.01
N GLY A 513 -23.14 13.94 25.51
CA GLY A 513 -22.87 14.29 26.91
C GLY A 513 -21.40 14.63 27.19
N VAL A 514 -20.52 14.53 26.18
CA VAL A 514 -19.12 14.94 26.25
C VAL A 514 -18.95 16.19 25.37
N PRO A 515 -18.73 17.37 25.97
CA PRO A 515 -18.45 18.59 25.22
C PRO A 515 -17.27 18.45 24.25
N ALA A 516 -17.36 19.07 23.08
CA ALA A 516 -16.30 19.02 22.07
C ALA A 516 -14.99 19.68 22.56
N VAL A 517 -15.08 20.64 23.47
CA VAL A 517 -13.94 21.40 24.02
C VAL A 517 -13.60 20.89 25.42
N ALA A 518 -12.33 20.55 25.63
CA ALA A 518 -11.77 20.35 26.95
C ALA A 518 -10.81 21.50 27.28
N ALA A 519 -11.02 22.16 28.41
CA ALA A 519 -10.12 23.14 28.97
C ALA A 519 -9.32 22.50 30.11
N ILE A 520 -8.02 22.75 30.15
CA ILE A 520 -7.13 22.24 31.19
C ILE A 520 -6.38 23.42 31.79
N GLY A 521 -6.29 23.48 33.11
CA GLY A 521 -5.58 24.59 33.73
C GLY A 521 -5.42 24.50 35.24
N SER A 522 -5.27 25.66 35.84
CA SER A 522 -5.12 25.84 37.29
C SER A 522 -5.76 27.12 37.82
N SER A 523 -6.54 27.85 37.01
CA SER A 523 -7.26 29.05 37.42
C SER A 523 -8.59 29.23 36.67
N GLY A 524 -9.31 30.32 36.94
CA GLY A 524 -10.60 30.61 36.29
C GLY A 524 -10.50 31.07 34.82
N TYR A 525 -9.30 31.28 34.27
CA TYR A 525 -9.14 31.98 32.99
C TYR A 525 -9.88 31.32 31.81
N LEU A 526 -9.71 30.02 31.59
CA LEU A 526 -10.41 29.30 30.51
C LEU A 526 -11.89 29.08 30.82
N PRO A 527 -12.29 28.60 32.02
CA PRO A 527 -13.70 28.45 32.38
C PRO A 527 -14.50 29.74 32.22
N ASP A 528 -13.98 30.86 32.75
CA ASP A 528 -14.67 32.15 32.70
C ASP A 528 -14.87 32.60 31.25
N SER A 529 -13.81 32.50 30.43
CA SER A 529 -13.85 32.92 29.02
C SER A 529 -14.80 32.05 28.19
N LEU A 530 -14.73 30.72 28.35
CA LEU A 530 -15.56 29.78 27.58
C LEU A 530 -17.05 29.91 27.99
N ASN A 531 -17.33 30.12 29.27
CA ASN A 531 -18.70 30.36 29.76
C ASN A 531 -19.25 31.70 29.27
N GLU A 532 -18.44 32.77 29.28
CA GLU A 532 -18.81 34.08 28.70
C GLU A 532 -19.15 33.97 27.20
N LEU A 533 -18.44 33.11 26.46
CA LEU A 533 -18.65 32.85 25.04
C LEU A 533 -19.80 31.86 24.75
N GLY A 534 -20.37 31.23 25.79
CA GLY A 534 -21.41 30.20 25.62
C GLY A 534 -20.90 28.90 24.98
N ILE A 535 -19.60 28.62 25.09
CA ILE A 535 -18.97 27.41 24.54
C ILE A 535 -19.07 26.28 25.58
N ASP A 536 -19.81 25.22 25.23
CA ASP A 536 -19.90 24.03 26.06
C ASP A 536 -18.53 23.35 26.21
N ASN A 537 -18.13 23.10 27.46
CA ASN A 537 -16.80 22.63 27.78
C ASN A 537 -16.76 21.80 29.06
N ASN A 538 -15.69 21.02 29.21
CA ASN A 538 -15.29 20.51 30.53
C ASN A 538 -13.95 21.10 30.93
N TYR A 539 -13.84 21.44 32.22
CA TYR A 539 -12.60 21.94 32.80
C TYR A 539 -11.90 20.88 33.65
N TYR A 540 -10.59 20.79 33.45
CA TYR A 540 -9.72 19.83 34.09
C TYR A 540 -8.53 20.50 34.76
N GLU A 541 -8.14 19.94 35.89
CA GLU A 541 -6.98 20.28 36.70
C GLU A 541 -6.19 19.00 36.99
N VAL A 542 -5.11 19.10 37.77
CA VAL A 542 -4.30 17.93 38.16
C VAL A 542 -5.14 16.83 38.80
N LEU A 543 -6.11 17.18 39.65
CA LEU A 543 -6.89 16.22 40.44
C LEU A 543 -7.84 15.36 39.61
N ASN A 544 -8.26 15.82 38.43
CA ASN A 544 -9.20 15.10 37.55
C ASN A 544 -8.62 14.85 36.15
N TYR A 545 -7.29 14.95 35.99
CA TYR A 545 -6.59 14.74 34.72
C TYR A 545 -6.80 13.34 34.12
N SER A 546 -6.96 12.31 34.96
CA SER A 546 -7.25 10.94 34.48
C SER A 546 -8.59 10.85 33.76
N ALA A 547 -9.60 11.59 34.23
CA ALA A 547 -10.90 11.66 33.57
C ALA A 547 -10.82 12.40 32.22
N PHE A 548 -9.95 13.41 32.13
CA PHE A 548 -9.61 14.03 30.84
C PHE A 548 -9.04 13.00 29.87
N LEU A 549 -8.03 12.23 30.27
CA LEU A 549 -7.40 11.23 29.40
C LEU A 549 -8.40 10.16 28.92
N SER A 550 -9.30 9.69 29.79
CA SER A 550 -10.33 8.72 29.38
C SER A 550 -11.31 9.23 28.33
N LEU A 551 -11.48 10.55 28.24
CA LEU A 551 -12.41 11.19 27.31
C LEU A 551 -11.69 11.89 26.15
N LEU A 552 -10.36 11.90 26.14
CA LEU A 552 -9.52 12.59 25.15
C LEU A 552 -9.88 12.21 23.70
N PRO A 553 -10.09 10.92 23.34
CA PRO A 553 -10.45 10.55 21.97
C PRO A 553 -11.80 11.12 21.48
N LEU A 554 -12.66 11.59 22.40
CA LEU A 554 -13.96 12.18 22.08
C LEU A 554 -13.92 13.72 21.98
N ARG A 555 -12.78 14.35 22.27
CA ARG A 555 -12.62 15.82 22.23
C ARG A 555 -12.21 16.28 20.84
N ARG A 556 -12.76 17.40 20.38
CA ARG A 556 -12.33 18.05 19.14
C ARG A 556 -11.24 19.09 19.37
N ALA A 557 -11.31 19.81 20.49
CA ALA A 557 -10.27 20.75 20.90
C ALA A 557 -9.90 20.61 22.38
N VAL A 558 -8.62 20.69 22.66
CA VAL A 558 -8.04 20.72 24.00
C VAL A 558 -7.27 22.03 24.15
N LEU A 559 -7.67 22.84 25.13
CA LEU A 559 -7.06 24.15 25.40
C LEU A 559 -6.34 24.10 26.76
N LEU A 560 -5.06 24.44 26.79
CA LEU A 560 -4.30 24.56 28.02
C LEU A 560 -4.16 26.03 28.41
N GLU A 561 -4.56 26.34 29.65
CA GLU A 561 -4.55 27.67 30.22
C GLU A 561 -3.14 28.27 30.35
N PRO A 562 -2.96 29.59 30.14
CA PRO A 562 -1.69 30.25 30.36
C PRO A 562 -1.16 30.05 31.79
N GLY A 563 0.12 29.68 31.92
CA GLY A 563 0.78 29.53 33.22
C GLY A 563 0.51 28.20 33.95
N SER A 564 -0.33 27.32 33.41
CA SER A 564 -0.63 26.02 34.05
C SER A 564 0.38 24.92 33.72
N LEU A 565 1.25 25.13 32.72
CA LEU A 565 2.21 24.13 32.26
C LEU A 565 3.13 23.64 33.38
N GLY A 566 3.61 24.53 34.25
CA GLY A 566 4.50 24.16 35.35
C GLY A 566 3.88 23.18 36.35
N VAL A 567 2.57 23.25 36.57
CA VAL A 567 1.83 22.37 37.49
C VAL A 567 1.41 21.07 36.80
N LEU A 568 1.10 21.13 35.50
CA LEU A 568 0.60 19.99 34.72
C LEU A 568 1.70 19.19 34.00
N ALA A 569 2.94 19.69 33.94
CA ALA A 569 4.02 19.09 33.15
C ALA A 569 4.26 17.61 33.47
N ASN A 570 4.18 17.20 34.74
CA ASN A 570 4.37 15.80 35.13
C ASN A 570 3.26 14.90 34.58
N ASN A 571 2.00 15.33 34.67
CA ASN A 571 0.86 14.61 34.15
C ASN A 571 0.93 14.51 32.62
N MET A 572 1.18 15.62 31.93
CA MET A 572 1.25 15.66 30.47
C MET A 572 2.46 14.88 29.93
N SER A 573 3.59 14.91 30.63
CA SER A 573 4.77 14.10 30.31
C SER A 573 4.50 12.61 30.46
N ALA A 574 3.70 12.21 31.45
CA ALA A 574 3.32 10.81 31.65
C ALA A 574 2.34 10.32 30.57
N SER A 575 1.54 11.21 29.98
CA SER A 575 0.56 10.91 28.93
C SER A 575 0.99 11.40 27.54
N VAL A 576 2.29 11.60 27.32
CA VAL A 576 2.83 12.23 26.10
C VAL A 576 2.42 11.48 24.83
N ASN A 577 2.44 10.14 24.86
CA ASN A 577 2.06 9.32 23.72
C ASN A 577 0.57 9.46 23.38
N GLN A 578 -0.30 9.54 24.40
CA GLN A 578 -1.75 9.70 24.20
C GLN A 578 -2.07 11.09 23.62
N LEU A 579 -1.33 12.12 24.04
CA LEU A 579 -1.47 13.47 23.47
C LEU A 579 -0.94 13.56 22.04
N ASP A 580 0.19 12.90 21.74
CA ASP A 580 0.72 12.85 20.37
C ASP A 580 -0.21 12.07 19.44
N GLU A 581 -0.72 10.91 19.88
CA GLU A 581 -1.71 10.12 19.14
C GLU A 581 -3.01 10.90 18.92
N TYR A 582 -3.50 11.60 19.95
CA TYR A 582 -4.67 12.48 19.83
C TYR A 582 -4.49 13.53 18.73
N VAL A 583 -3.38 14.28 18.76
CA VAL A 583 -3.12 15.31 17.73
C VAL A 583 -2.94 14.67 16.36
N ARG A 584 -2.16 13.59 16.25
CA ARG A 584 -1.91 12.93 14.96
C ARG A 584 -3.15 12.30 14.33
N SER A 585 -4.14 11.94 15.14
CA SER A 585 -5.40 11.31 14.70
C SER A 585 -6.53 12.31 14.47
N GLY A 586 -6.25 13.62 14.41
CA GLY A 586 -7.25 14.66 14.07
C GLY A 586 -7.61 15.62 15.21
N GLY A 587 -7.08 15.42 16.41
CA GLY A 587 -7.32 16.29 17.56
C GLY A 587 -6.68 17.67 17.42
N THR A 588 -7.33 18.70 17.98
CA THR A 588 -6.77 20.07 18.05
C THR A 588 -6.26 20.35 19.46
N LEU A 589 -4.99 20.72 19.59
CA LEU A 589 -4.37 21.05 20.87
C LEU A 589 -3.76 22.47 20.82
N VAL A 590 -4.18 23.33 21.75
CA VAL A 590 -3.69 24.71 21.86
C VAL A 590 -3.15 24.95 23.27
N LEU A 591 -1.87 25.31 23.38
CA LEU A 591 -1.23 25.64 24.65
C LEU A 591 -0.97 27.13 24.73
N PHE A 592 -1.64 27.79 25.67
CA PHE A 592 -1.41 29.20 25.96
C PHE A 592 -0.31 29.41 26.99
N GLY A 593 0.38 30.55 26.94
CA GLY A 593 1.40 30.95 27.91
C GLY A 593 2.47 29.87 28.17
N VAL A 594 2.97 29.23 27.11
CA VAL A 594 4.02 28.20 27.22
C VAL A 594 5.28 28.84 27.79
N SER A 595 5.74 28.33 28.94
CA SER A 595 6.92 28.83 29.65
C SER A 595 7.62 27.69 30.38
N GLY A 596 8.91 27.83 30.66
CA GLY A 596 9.70 26.81 31.35
C GLY A 596 10.07 25.60 30.48
N ASN A 597 10.24 24.43 31.11
CA ASN A 597 10.80 23.26 30.45
C ASN A 597 9.78 22.56 29.51
N THR A 598 10.05 22.58 28.21
CA THR A 598 9.26 21.93 27.15
C THR A 598 9.87 20.63 26.63
N THR A 599 10.96 20.10 27.22
CA THR A 599 11.67 18.92 26.70
C THR A 599 10.84 17.64 26.69
N TRP A 600 9.76 17.59 27.46
CA TRP A 600 8.86 16.43 27.50
C TRP A 600 7.87 16.44 26.32
N MET A 601 7.67 17.57 25.64
CA MET A 601 6.76 17.64 24.51
C MET A 601 7.30 16.79 23.35
N PRO A 602 6.45 16.03 22.65
CA PRO A 602 6.89 15.20 21.53
C PRO A 602 7.21 16.06 20.30
N TRP A 603 6.74 17.31 20.28
CA TRP A 603 6.98 18.28 19.23
C TRP A 603 8.18 19.14 19.63
N SER A 604 9.29 19.03 18.90
CA SER A 604 10.54 19.72 19.22
C SER A 604 10.33 21.24 19.29
N VAL A 605 10.35 21.80 20.50
CA VAL A 605 10.19 23.23 20.77
C VAL A 605 11.05 23.63 21.96
N VAL A 606 11.69 24.80 21.86
CA VAL A 606 12.53 25.38 22.91
C VAL A 606 12.07 26.80 23.17
N VAL A 607 11.51 27.02 24.36
CA VAL A 607 11.12 28.35 24.83
C VAL A 607 12.30 29.01 25.53
N GLN A 608 12.53 30.29 25.22
CA GLN A 608 13.48 31.12 25.94
C GLN A 608 12.72 32.07 26.86
N ASP A 609 12.81 31.80 28.17
CA ASP A 609 12.18 32.61 29.20
C ASP A 609 12.90 33.97 29.35
N GLY A 610 12.14 35.05 29.62
CA GLY A 610 12.70 36.33 30.09
C GLY A 610 12.51 37.55 29.17
N ALA A 611 12.05 37.37 27.92
CA ALA A 611 11.57 38.49 27.10
C ALA A 611 10.07 38.71 27.38
N THR A 612 9.68 39.90 27.82
CA THR A 612 8.25 40.26 27.98
C THR A 612 7.98 41.51 27.19
N GLY A 613 6.89 41.53 26.42
CA GLY A 613 6.57 42.67 25.58
C GLY A 613 5.12 42.70 25.10
N SER A 614 4.79 43.82 24.46
CA SER A 614 3.58 44.11 23.70
C SER A 614 3.88 45.36 22.85
N PRO A 615 3.42 45.47 21.59
CA PRO A 615 2.52 44.55 20.87
C PRO A 615 3.24 43.40 20.16
N ILE A 616 2.48 42.40 19.71
CA ILE A 616 2.94 41.34 18.79
C ILE A 616 2.60 41.70 17.33
N ALA A 617 3.41 41.26 16.38
CA ALA A 617 3.16 41.37 14.95
C ALA A 617 2.64 40.04 14.38
N ILE A 618 1.40 40.03 13.90
CA ILE A 618 0.80 38.87 13.24
C ILE A 618 1.39 38.73 11.83
N THR A 619 2.01 37.59 11.54
CA THR A 619 2.68 37.31 10.25
C THR A 619 1.70 36.82 9.19
N ASP A 620 0.70 36.02 9.57
CA ASP A 620 -0.43 35.64 8.72
C ASP A 620 -1.73 36.13 9.35
N THR A 621 -2.22 37.28 8.88
CA THR A 621 -3.46 37.89 9.36
C THR A 621 -4.72 37.15 8.90
N THR A 622 -4.58 36.12 8.08
CA THR A 622 -5.69 35.31 7.53
C THR A 622 -5.77 33.91 8.12
N HIS A 623 -4.80 33.55 8.98
CA HIS A 623 -4.80 32.26 9.66
C HIS A 623 -5.99 32.17 10.63
N PRO A 624 -6.78 31.08 10.62
CA PRO A 624 -8.00 30.97 11.43
C PRO A 624 -7.84 31.28 12.92
N LEU A 625 -6.75 30.82 13.57
CA LEU A 625 -6.44 31.14 14.97
C LEU A 625 -6.46 32.64 15.32
N VAL A 626 -6.18 33.53 14.38
CA VAL A 626 -6.11 34.98 14.61
C VAL A 626 -7.17 35.77 13.84
N SER A 627 -7.99 35.10 13.02
CA SER A 627 -8.94 35.78 12.14
C SER A 627 -10.35 35.18 12.12
N LEU A 628 -10.59 33.99 12.68
CA LEU A 628 -11.88 33.30 12.62
C LEU A 628 -12.28 32.63 13.95
N PRO A 629 -13.47 32.94 14.50
CA PRO A 629 -14.45 33.90 14.00
C PRO A 629 -14.07 35.38 14.21
N ASN A 630 -13.07 35.67 15.04
CA ASN A 630 -12.69 37.02 15.42
C ASN A 630 -11.30 37.41 14.92
N VAL A 631 -11.12 38.70 14.64
CA VAL A 631 -9.79 39.27 14.40
C VAL A 631 -9.12 39.55 15.75
N VAL A 632 -7.98 38.91 16.00
CA VAL A 632 -7.19 39.10 17.23
C VAL A 632 -6.34 40.38 17.12
N GLY A 633 -6.38 41.22 18.16
CA GLY A 633 -5.58 42.43 18.23
C GLY A 633 -4.08 42.17 18.45
N SER A 634 -3.24 43.07 17.93
CA SER A 634 -1.79 43.06 18.15
C SER A 634 -1.38 43.50 19.57
N SER A 635 -2.30 44.03 20.38
CA SER A 635 -2.06 44.48 21.76
C SER A 635 -1.71 43.38 22.76
N THR A 636 -1.86 42.12 22.36
CA THR A 636 -1.63 40.96 23.21
C THR A 636 -0.20 40.94 23.79
N GLY A 637 -0.10 40.78 25.11
CA GLY A 637 1.18 40.62 25.80
C GLY A 637 1.73 39.20 25.67
N TYR A 638 3.06 39.07 25.77
CA TYR A 638 3.75 37.78 25.73
C TYR A 638 4.83 37.68 26.82
N GLN A 639 5.18 36.44 27.21
CA GLN A 639 6.29 36.14 28.10
C GLN A 639 7.10 34.96 27.55
N GLY A 640 8.31 35.25 27.09
CA GLY A 640 9.20 34.33 26.38
C GLY A 640 8.92 34.29 24.89
N TYR A 641 9.80 33.61 24.15
CA TYR A 641 9.63 33.35 22.72
C TYR A 641 10.18 31.98 22.35
N PHE A 642 9.80 31.47 21.18
CA PHE A 642 10.29 30.21 20.66
C PHE A 642 11.64 30.43 19.97
N SER A 643 12.72 29.98 20.62
CA SER A 643 14.09 30.06 20.07
C SER A 643 14.36 28.99 19.02
N SER A 644 13.67 27.85 19.13
CA SER A 644 13.70 26.75 18.16
C SER A 644 12.35 26.03 18.20
N PHE A 645 11.88 25.56 17.06
CA PHE A 645 10.65 24.78 16.92
C PHE A 645 10.72 23.89 15.67
N SER A 646 9.87 22.87 15.61
CA SER A 646 9.76 21.98 14.46
C SER A 646 9.46 22.78 13.19
N ALA A 647 10.18 22.49 12.11
CA ALA A 647 10.00 23.16 10.82
C ALA A 647 8.60 22.95 10.20
N ASN A 648 7.83 21.98 10.74
CA ASN A 648 6.45 21.72 10.34
C ASN A 648 5.43 22.67 11.00
N LEU A 649 5.87 23.54 11.91
CA LEU A 649 5.05 24.61 12.48
C LEU A 649 5.34 25.93 11.77
N SER A 650 4.28 26.64 11.45
CA SER A 650 4.28 27.98 10.86
C SER A 650 4.33 29.03 11.95
N VAL A 651 5.05 30.12 11.69
CA VAL A 651 5.06 31.29 12.59
C VAL A 651 3.82 32.13 12.29
N ILE A 652 2.95 32.30 13.30
CA ILE A 652 1.70 33.05 13.16
C ILE A 652 1.82 34.47 13.74
N ALA A 653 2.67 34.65 14.75
CA ALA A 653 3.00 35.98 15.26
C ALA A 653 4.41 36.04 15.84
N THR A 654 4.97 37.25 15.85
CA THR A 654 6.35 37.55 16.27
C THR A 654 6.42 38.80 17.16
N ASP A 655 7.49 38.92 17.95
CA ASP A 655 8.04 40.19 18.38
C ASP A 655 9.38 40.42 17.67
N GLY A 656 9.41 41.32 16.68
CA GLY A 656 10.55 41.50 15.80
C GLY A 656 10.93 40.20 15.07
N ALA A 657 12.08 39.63 15.40
CA ALA A 657 12.55 38.36 14.84
C ALA A 657 12.18 37.12 15.68
N HIS A 658 11.50 37.32 16.82
CA HIS A 658 11.24 36.28 17.81
C HIS A 658 9.81 35.74 17.69
N PRO A 659 9.61 34.47 17.31
CA PRO A 659 8.27 33.87 17.24
C PRO A 659 7.62 33.73 18.61
N VAL A 660 6.37 34.17 18.73
CA VAL A 660 5.57 34.11 19.98
C VAL A 660 4.30 33.28 19.82
N ILE A 661 3.86 33.05 18.58
CA ILE A 661 2.81 32.08 18.24
C ILE A 661 3.32 31.21 17.09
N VAL A 662 3.35 29.90 17.32
CA VAL A 662 3.62 28.90 16.27
C VAL A 662 2.46 27.91 16.21
N ALA A 663 2.03 27.56 15.00
CA ALA A 663 0.93 26.64 14.79
C ALA A 663 1.15 25.80 13.54
N GLY A 664 0.60 24.59 13.51
CA GLY A 664 0.68 23.76 12.32
C GLY A 664 -0.10 22.47 12.45
N VAL A 665 -0.08 21.75 11.34
CA VAL A 665 -0.79 20.48 11.17
C VAL A 665 0.20 19.35 11.37
N LEU A 666 -0.15 18.40 12.23
CA LEU A 666 0.66 17.23 12.58
C LEU A 666 -0.20 15.97 12.48
N GLY A 667 0.15 15.06 11.57
CA GLY A 667 -0.79 14.01 11.16
C GLY A 667 -2.04 14.66 10.57
N ASP A 668 -3.22 14.25 11.03
CA ASP A 668 -4.51 14.78 10.60
C ASP A 668 -5.05 15.90 11.49
N GLY A 669 -4.38 16.19 12.62
CA GLY A 669 -4.82 17.20 13.58
C GLY A 669 -3.88 18.39 13.69
N LYS A 670 -4.09 19.18 14.75
CA LYS A 670 -3.59 20.55 14.83
C LYS A 670 -2.92 20.84 16.16
N LEU A 671 -1.82 21.57 16.09
CA LEU A 671 -1.09 22.04 17.26
C LEU A 671 -0.86 23.54 17.17
N ALA A 672 -1.15 24.25 18.25
CA ALA A 672 -0.71 25.63 18.44
C ALA A 672 -0.02 25.80 19.80
N LEU A 673 1.13 26.45 19.78
CA LEU A 673 1.89 26.81 20.96
C LEU A 673 2.05 28.32 20.96
N THR A 674 1.71 28.96 22.07
CA THR A 674 1.88 30.40 22.21
C THR A 674 2.49 30.79 23.56
N THR A 675 3.41 31.75 23.53
CA THR A 675 3.94 32.41 24.73
C THR A 675 3.11 33.63 25.13
N THR A 676 1.98 33.86 24.45
CA THR A 676 1.08 34.98 24.70
C THR A 676 0.12 34.73 25.87
N TYR A 677 -0.27 35.82 26.52
CA TYR A 677 -1.21 35.87 27.64
C TYR A 677 -2.29 36.92 27.34
N PRO A 678 -3.23 36.63 26.42
CA PRO A 678 -4.22 37.61 26.02
C PRO A 678 -5.17 37.95 27.17
N ALA A 679 -5.68 39.19 27.20
CA ALA A 679 -6.54 39.70 28.26
C ALA A 679 -7.71 40.51 27.67
N GLY A 680 -8.80 40.66 28.44
CA GLY A 680 -9.95 41.47 28.03
C GLY A 680 -10.60 40.98 26.73
N VAL A 681 -10.83 41.89 25.77
CA VAL A 681 -11.47 41.54 24.49
C VAL A 681 -10.58 40.63 23.64
N ASP A 682 -9.26 40.85 23.64
CA ASP A 682 -8.31 40.01 22.91
C ASP A 682 -8.26 38.58 23.47
N ARG A 683 -8.48 38.41 24.79
CA ARG A 683 -8.66 37.08 25.41
C ARG A 683 -9.84 36.36 24.78
N ASN A 684 -11.03 36.96 24.83
CA ASN A 684 -12.25 36.30 24.37
C ASN A 684 -12.16 35.98 22.88
N ALA A 685 -11.64 36.89 22.05
CA ALA A 685 -11.39 36.65 20.63
C ALA A 685 -10.42 35.47 20.39
N THR A 686 -9.29 35.44 21.12
CA THR A 686 -8.29 34.37 20.97
C THR A 686 -8.83 33.01 21.42
N ILE A 687 -9.55 32.96 22.54
CA ILE A 687 -10.12 31.72 23.08
C ILE A 687 -11.23 31.19 22.17
N GLU A 688 -12.10 32.05 21.64
CA GLU A 688 -13.15 31.62 20.71
C GLU A 688 -12.56 31.05 19.41
N ASN A 689 -11.56 31.74 18.83
CA ASN A 689 -10.85 31.24 17.65
C ASN A 689 -10.21 29.87 17.90
N ALA A 690 -9.52 29.70 19.03
CA ALA A 690 -8.87 28.44 19.39
C ALA A 690 -9.87 27.30 19.66
N ALA A 691 -10.97 27.59 20.35
CA ALA A 691 -12.01 26.61 20.66
C ALA A 691 -12.72 26.09 19.40
N LEU A 692 -12.85 26.91 18.36
CA LEU A 692 -13.50 26.58 17.10
C LEU A 692 -12.51 26.22 15.97
N TRP A 693 -11.22 26.17 16.27
CA TRP A 693 -10.18 25.96 15.25
C TRP A 693 -10.21 24.57 14.63
N TYR A 694 -10.69 23.57 15.38
CA TYR A 694 -10.83 22.19 14.91
C TYR A 694 -11.70 22.06 13.65
N ASP A 695 -12.63 23.00 13.44
CA ASP A 695 -13.59 23.00 12.34
C ASP A 695 -13.05 23.68 11.07
N LYS A 696 -11.83 24.23 11.14
CA LYS A 696 -11.25 24.98 10.02
C LYS A 696 -10.44 24.04 9.12
N PRO A 697 -10.48 24.21 7.80
CA PRO A 697 -9.69 23.38 6.91
C PRO A 697 -8.20 23.69 7.02
N SER A 698 -7.36 22.71 6.67
CA SER A 698 -5.91 22.84 6.69
C SER A 698 -5.29 22.52 5.33
N LEU A 699 -4.14 23.14 5.04
CA LEU A 699 -3.36 22.86 3.84
C LEU A 699 -2.42 21.66 4.06
N TYR A 700 -2.36 20.77 3.08
CA TYR A 700 -1.48 19.60 3.04
C TYR A 700 -0.61 19.62 1.78
N LEU A 701 0.61 19.11 1.90
CA LEU A 701 1.45 18.79 0.75
C LEU A 701 1.10 17.36 0.34
N GLY A 702 0.27 17.21 -0.70
CA GLY A 702 -0.18 15.92 -1.19
C GLY A 702 0.95 15.13 -1.85
N SER A 703 1.68 15.77 -2.78
CA SER A 703 2.84 15.16 -3.41
C SER A 703 3.89 16.19 -3.83
N THR A 704 5.09 15.69 -4.10
CA THR A 704 6.18 16.48 -4.67
C THR A 704 6.99 15.62 -5.63
N THR A 705 7.23 16.11 -6.84
CA THR A 705 7.96 15.38 -7.88
C THR A 705 9.02 16.25 -8.55
N MET A 706 10.01 15.61 -9.14
CA MET A 706 11.04 16.24 -9.97
C MET A 706 11.02 15.63 -11.36
N ASN A 707 11.29 16.42 -12.39
CA ASN A 707 11.43 15.93 -13.76
C ASN A 707 12.64 14.97 -13.93
N GLU A 708 13.65 15.07 -13.07
CA GLU A 708 14.82 14.21 -13.08
C GLU A 708 15.42 14.05 -11.67
N TYR A 709 15.98 12.87 -11.38
CA TYR A 709 16.60 12.56 -10.08
C TYR A 709 18.13 12.65 -10.10
N VAL A 710 18.74 12.58 -11.29
CA VAL A 710 20.20 12.69 -11.47
C VAL A 710 20.49 14.07 -12.05
N ILE A 711 20.74 15.03 -11.18
CA ILE A 711 20.91 16.44 -11.56
C ILE A 711 22.39 16.80 -11.58
N TRP A 712 22.87 17.28 -12.72
CA TRP A 712 24.19 17.86 -12.88
C TRP A 712 24.13 19.39 -12.84
N ALA A 713 25.23 20.01 -12.46
CA ALA A 713 25.39 21.45 -12.53
C ALA A 713 25.25 21.90 -13.98
N GLY A 714 24.22 22.70 -14.25
CA GLY A 714 23.84 23.15 -15.60
C GLY A 714 22.53 22.56 -16.11
N ASP A 715 21.92 21.61 -15.39
CA ASP A 715 20.64 21.01 -15.78
C ASP A 715 19.45 21.89 -15.37
N ARG A 716 18.34 21.74 -16.08
CA ARG A 716 17.09 22.44 -15.78
C ARG A 716 16.16 21.52 -15.00
N VAL A 717 15.92 21.87 -13.74
CA VAL A 717 15.08 21.07 -12.83
C VAL A 717 13.72 21.72 -12.67
N ILE A 718 12.68 20.91 -12.76
CA ILE A 718 11.29 21.30 -12.51
C ILE A 718 10.83 20.51 -11.30
N ILE A 719 10.52 21.21 -10.21
CA ILE A 719 9.90 20.64 -9.02
C ILE A 719 8.42 20.95 -9.09
N THR A 720 7.59 19.92 -9.03
CA THR A 720 6.13 20.05 -9.00
C THR A 720 5.66 19.78 -7.58
N LEU A 721 4.85 20.68 -7.03
CA LEU A 721 4.23 20.56 -5.71
C LEU A 721 2.73 20.44 -5.89
N HIS A 722 2.10 19.50 -5.20
CA HIS A 722 0.64 19.35 -5.19
C HIS A 722 0.12 19.65 -3.79
N ILE A 723 -0.74 20.67 -3.69
CA ILE A 723 -1.29 21.17 -2.43
C ILE A 723 -2.78 20.83 -2.36
N THR A 724 -3.18 20.13 -1.30
CA THR A 724 -4.54 19.65 -1.08
C THR A 724 -5.07 20.05 0.29
N ASP A 725 -6.35 19.78 0.56
CA ASP A 725 -6.87 19.67 1.92
C ASP A 725 -6.69 18.25 2.49
N LEU A 726 -7.20 18.01 3.71
CA LEU A 726 -7.10 16.72 4.41
C LEU A 726 -7.75 15.57 3.64
N ILE A 727 -8.83 15.84 2.89
CA ILE A 727 -9.58 14.84 2.14
C ILE A 727 -9.11 14.74 0.69
N GLY A 728 -7.98 15.37 0.36
CA GLY A 728 -7.32 15.27 -0.95
C GLY A 728 -7.90 16.19 -2.02
N ARG A 729 -8.76 17.16 -1.68
CA ARG A 729 -9.25 18.13 -2.66
C ARG A 729 -8.17 19.16 -2.99
N ASP A 730 -8.03 19.47 -4.28
CA ASP A 730 -7.07 20.43 -4.78
C ASP A 730 -7.30 21.84 -4.20
N VAL A 731 -6.22 22.50 -3.75
CA VAL A 731 -6.28 23.87 -3.26
C VAL A 731 -5.58 24.84 -4.19
N GLU A 732 -6.40 25.56 -4.98
CA GLU A 732 -5.95 26.55 -5.94
C GLU A 732 -5.79 27.95 -5.32
N ASN A 733 -4.97 28.79 -5.95
CA ASN A 733 -4.75 30.18 -5.57
C ASN A 733 -4.29 30.33 -4.10
N ALA A 734 -3.48 29.39 -3.60
CA ALA A 734 -2.72 29.55 -2.38
C ALA A 734 -1.44 30.31 -2.70
N THR A 735 -0.98 31.15 -1.76
CA THR A 735 0.34 31.78 -1.87
C THR A 735 1.38 30.76 -1.43
N VAL A 736 2.12 30.19 -2.39
CA VAL A 736 3.16 29.20 -2.12
C VAL A 736 4.54 29.83 -2.25
N ARG A 737 5.33 29.75 -1.18
CA ARG A 737 6.74 30.17 -1.13
C ARG A 737 7.62 28.95 -0.92
N VAL A 738 8.74 28.92 -1.64
CA VAL A 738 9.63 27.76 -1.66
C VAL A 738 11.06 28.22 -1.46
N TRP A 739 11.79 27.53 -0.59
CA TRP A 739 13.23 27.72 -0.41
C TRP A 739 13.97 26.42 -0.63
N LEU A 740 15.12 26.53 -1.29
CA LEU A 740 16.12 25.47 -1.36
C LEU A 740 17.30 25.88 -0.48
N ASN A 741 17.47 25.19 0.64
CA ASN A 741 18.26 25.66 1.78
C ASN A 741 17.82 27.08 2.19
N SER A 742 18.68 28.08 2.01
CA SER A 742 18.41 29.48 2.32
C SER A 742 18.02 30.33 1.10
N SER A 743 17.90 29.74 -0.09
CA SER A 743 17.60 30.48 -1.34
C SER A 743 16.13 30.35 -1.69
N GLU A 744 15.40 31.47 -1.69
CA GLU A 744 14.01 31.51 -2.15
C GLU A 744 13.93 31.32 -3.68
N VAL A 745 12.97 30.52 -4.11
CA VAL A 745 12.66 30.23 -5.52
C VAL A 745 11.17 30.41 -5.75
N GLN A 746 10.81 30.88 -6.94
CA GLN A 746 9.40 31.14 -7.24
C GLN A 746 8.66 29.85 -7.59
N ALA A 747 7.49 29.69 -6.98
CA ALA A 747 6.49 28.70 -7.35
C ALA A 747 5.39 29.38 -8.16
N GLN A 748 5.02 28.79 -9.29
CA GLN A 748 3.94 29.28 -10.15
C GLN A 748 2.73 28.34 -10.04
N ASP A 749 1.57 28.89 -9.73
CA ASP A 749 0.30 28.15 -9.77
C ASP A 749 0.01 27.72 -11.22
N SER A 750 -0.20 26.42 -11.41
CA SER A 750 -0.50 25.77 -12.69
C SER A 750 -1.94 25.23 -12.76
N GLY A 751 -2.77 25.50 -11.74
CA GLY A 751 -4.13 24.99 -11.60
C GLY A 751 -4.19 23.61 -10.94
N TYR A 752 -5.38 23.16 -10.53
CA TYR A 752 -5.63 21.84 -9.92
C TYR A 752 -4.69 21.56 -8.74
N GLY A 753 -4.52 22.56 -7.86
CA GLY A 753 -3.64 22.47 -6.69
C GLY A 753 -2.16 22.30 -7.00
N THR A 754 -1.73 22.44 -8.26
CA THR A 754 -0.36 22.18 -8.70
C THR A 754 0.45 23.47 -8.78
N TYR A 755 1.61 23.49 -8.14
CA TYR A 755 2.55 24.61 -8.13
C TYR A 755 3.91 24.17 -8.65
N VAL A 756 4.43 24.87 -9.64
CA VAL A 756 5.65 24.49 -10.36
C VAL A 756 6.78 25.45 -10.01
N VAL A 757 7.91 24.89 -9.57
CA VAL A 757 9.17 25.60 -9.35
C VAL A 757 10.14 25.21 -10.46
N THR A 758 10.58 26.19 -11.24
CA THR A 758 11.58 25.97 -12.30
C THR A 758 12.94 26.49 -11.87
N LEU A 759 13.90 25.58 -11.68
CA LEU A 759 15.31 25.90 -11.49
C LEU A 759 16.00 25.91 -12.86
N THR A 760 16.50 27.07 -13.26
CA THR A 760 17.19 27.22 -14.55
C THR A 760 18.57 26.57 -14.52
N GLU A 761 19.10 26.30 -15.71
CA GLU A 761 20.46 25.79 -15.95
C GLU A 761 21.50 26.68 -15.26
N GLN A 762 21.28 28.00 -15.26
CA GLN A 762 22.13 28.96 -14.57
C GLN A 762 22.04 28.82 -13.04
N TRP A 763 20.85 28.51 -12.52
CA TRP A 763 20.64 28.35 -11.08
C TRP A 763 21.41 27.14 -10.57
N THR A 764 21.34 25.99 -11.26
CA THR A 764 22.02 24.73 -10.91
C THR A 764 23.52 24.76 -11.23
N GLY A 765 23.93 25.46 -12.29
CA GLY A 765 25.32 25.54 -12.74
C GLY A 765 26.30 26.10 -11.70
N ASN A 766 25.84 26.95 -10.80
CA ASN A 766 26.66 27.56 -9.74
C ASN A 766 26.42 26.96 -8.34
N ARG A 767 25.69 25.85 -8.27
CA ARG A 767 25.08 25.35 -7.02
C ARG A 767 25.15 23.83 -6.97
N SER A 768 26.26 23.27 -6.47
CA SER A 768 26.43 21.83 -6.23
C SER A 768 26.28 21.49 -4.76
N GLY A 769 25.68 20.33 -4.45
CA GLY A 769 25.48 19.87 -3.08
C GLY A 769 24.05 19.41 -2.80
N TYR A 770 23.79 19.09 -1.53
CA TYR A 770 22.45 18.75 -1.05
C TYR A 770 21.62 20.01 -0.77
N TYR A 771 20.35 19.94 -1.15
CA TYR A 771 19.37 20.98 -0.91
C TYR A 771 18.18 20.42 -0.17
N ASP A 772 17.88 21.03 0.98
CA ASP A 772 16.64 20.85 1.71
C ASP A 772 15.56 21.71 1.05
N LEU A 773 14.35 21.17 0.89
CA LEU A 773 13.21 21.86 0.30
C LEU A 773 12.27 22.32 1.41
N ARG A 774 12.15 23.64 1.61
CA ARG A 774 11.18 24.24 2.52
C ARG A 774 10.02 24.83 1.72
N ILE A 775 8.79 24.54 2.14
CA ILE A 775 7.57 25.00 1.49
C ILE A 775 6.71 25.70 2.54
N GLU A 776 6.23 26.89 2.23
CA GLU A 776 5.21 27.61 3.00
C GLU A 776 4.01 27.87 2.08
N ALA A 777 2.80 27.50 2.50
CA ALA A 777 1.58 27.77 1.76
C ALA A 777 0.56 28.48 2.64
N ILE A 778 0.00 29.59 2.12
CA ILE A 778 -0.98 30.43 2.81
C ILE A 778 -2.23 30.55 1.94
N LYS A 779 -3.40 30.27 2.52
CA LYS A 779 -4.69 30.47 1.88
C LYS A 779 -5.67 31.05 2.91
N PRO A 780 -6.32 32.19 2.62
CA PRO A 780 -7.25 32.79 3.58
C PRO A 780 -8.34 31.81 4.02
N GLY A 781 -8.53 31.68 5.34
CA GLY A 781 -9.51 30.77 5.94
C GLY A 781 -9.04 29.32 6.13
N LEU A 782 -7.82 28.98 5.68
CA LEU A 782 -7.17 27.70 5.92
C LEU A 782 -5.93 27.89 6.80
N ASP A 783 -5.49 26.82 7.45
CA ASP A 783 -4.26 26.84 8.23
C ASP A 783 -3.02 27.01 7.35
N THR A 784 -2.08 27.85 7.80
CA THR A 784 -0.79 28.02 7.14
C THR A 784 0.01 26.73 7.22
N MET A 785 0.43 26.19 6.07
CA MET A 785 1.30 25.02 6.03
C MET A 785 2.76 25.45 5.93
N SER A 786 3.61 24.91 6.81
CA SER A 786 5.06 24.90 6.66
C SER A 786 5.55 23.45 6.62
N ARG A 787 6.42 23.12 5.65
CA ARG A 787 7.02 21.79 5.49
C ARG A 787 8.50 21.90 5.15
N LEU A 788 9.30 21.00 5.69
CA LEU A 788 10.73 20.88 5.38
C LEU A 788 11.06 19.44 5.01
N LEU A 789 11.56 19.24 3.78
CA LEU A 789 12.05 17.97 3.27
C LEU A 789 13.58 18.01 3.22
N LEU A 790 14.22 17.23 4.08
CA LEU A 790 15.68 17.21 4.20
C LEU A 790 16.32 16.44 3.03
N ARG A 791 17.42 16.98 2.50
CA ARG A 791 18.21 16.41 1.40
C ARG A 791 17.36 16.03 0.19
N TYR A 792 16.33 16.82 -0.08
CA TYR A 792 15.36 16.59 -1.14
C TYR A 792 16.02 16.46 -2.53
N MET A 793 17.03 17.28 -2.80
CA MET A 793 17.71 17.34 -4.10
C MET A 793 19.23 17.32 -3.94
N TYR A 794 19.96 16.65 -4.84
CA TYR A 794 21.43 16.69 -4.90
C TYR A 794 21.94 17.09 -6.29
N ILE A 795 22.62 18.23 -6.38
CA ILE A 795 23.21 18.72 -7.63
C ILE A 795 24.68 18.34 -7.69
N ARG A 796 25.04 17.54 -8.70
CA ARG A 796 26.40 17.04 -8.92
C ARG A 796 27.25 18.08 -9.64
N PRO A 797 28.54 18.24 -9.30
CA PRO A 797 29.44 19.09 -10.08
C PRO A 797 29.60 18.55 -11.51
N SER A 798 29.73 19.45 -12.49
CA SER A 798 29.78 19.09 -13.92
C SER A 798 30.91 18.08 -14.23
N PRO A 799 30.61 16.96 -14.93
CA PRO A 799 31.58 15.91 -15.18
C PRO A 799 32.66 16.32 -16.20
N TRP A 800 32.43 17.38 -16.99
CA TRP A 800 33.34 17.84 -18.03
C TRP A 800 34.71 18.26 -17.52
N LEU A 801 34.80 18.76 -16.28
CA LEU A 801 36.09 19.15 -15.70
C LEU A 801 36.94 17.91 -15.39
N ALA A 802 36.34 16.86 -14.85
CA ALA A 802 37.00 15.59 -14.57
C ALA A 802 37.40 14.86 -15.86
N ILE A 803 36.48 14.80 -16.84
CA ILE A 803 36.75 14.23 -18.17
C ILE A 803 37.84 15.03 -18.89
N GLY A 804 37.82 16.36 -18.79
CA GLY A 804 38.82 17.26 -19.37
C GLY A 804 40.21 17.08 -18.75
N ILE A 805 40.31 16.91 -17.42
CA ILE A 805 41.58 16.64 -16.73
C ILE A 805 42.12 15.27 -17.13
N VAL A 806 41.28 14.22 -17.14
CA VAL A 806 41.68 12.87 -17.57
C VAL A 806 42.11 12.88 -19.04
N GLY A 807 41.36 13.57 -19.90
CA GLY A 807 41.71 13.77 -21.30
C GLY A 807 43.04 14.51 -21.48
N ALA A 808 43.28 15.58 -20.71
CA ALA A 808 44.52 16.34 -20.74
C ALA A 808 45.73 15.54 -20.23
N ILE A 809 45.57 14.78 -19.15
CA ILE A 809 46.61 13.86 -18.63
C ILE A 809 46.92 12.78 -19.68
N THR A 810 45.90 12.21 -20.31
CA THR A 810 46.06 11.20 -21.35
C THR A 810 46.77 11.79 -22.57
N ALA A 811 46.39 12.99 -23.02
CA ALA A 811 47.05 13.69 -24.12
C ALA A 811 48.51 14.06 -23.78
N ALA A 812 48.79 14.49 -22.55
CA ALA A 812 50.14 14.76 -22.08
C ALA A 812 50.99 13.49 -21.97
N ALA A 813 50.42 12.38 -21.52
CA ALA A 813 51.08 11.08 -21.48
C ALA A 813 51.40 10.57 -22.89
N ILE A 814 50.45 10.67 -23.83
CA ILE A 814 50.66 10.34 -25.24
C ILE A 814 51.71 11.26 -25.87
N GLY A 815 51.63 12.56 -25.63
CA GLY A 815 52.62 13.55 -26.09
C GLY A 815 54.02 13.29 -25.53
N GLY A 816 54.12 12.95 -24.26
CA GLY A 816 55.37 12.54 -23.60
C GLY A 816 55.94 11.25 -24.19
N LEU A 817 55.09 10.25 -24.45
CA LEU A 817 55.46 9.00 -25.13
C LEU A 817 55.97 9.25 -26.55
N LEU A 818 55.29 10.12 -27.31
CA LEU A 818 55.70 10.50 -28.66
C LEU A 818 57.01 11.30 -28.66
N TYR A 819 57.22 12.18 -27.68
CA TYR A 819 58.47 12.92 -27.50
C TYR A 819 59.64 12.00 -27.13
N ILE A 820 59.43 11.04 -26.23
CA ILE A 820 60.43 10.02 -25.86
C ILE A 820 60.79 9.15 -27.07
N ARG A 821 59.79 8.71 -27.86
CA ARG A 821 60.00 7.96 -29.11
C ARG A 821 60.78 8.75 -30.15
N HIS A 822 60.47 10.04 -30.32
CA HIS A 822 61.21 10.93 -31.22
C HIS A 822 62.68 11.07 -30.79
N ARG A 823 62.94 11.25 -29.49
CA ARG A 823 64.31 11.37 -28.94
C ARG A 823 65.13 10.07 -29.03
N ARG A 824 64.45 8.91 -29.10
CA ARG A 824 65.07 7.59 -29.30
C ARG A 824 65.26 7.20 -30.77
N GLY A 825 64.87 8.05 -31.73
CA GLY A 825 65.03 7.78 -33.16
C GLY A 825 64.04 6.76 -33.73
N GLU A 826 62.95 6.46 -33.00
CA GLU A 826 61.91 5.53 -33.46
C GLU A 826 60.92 6.25 -34.39
N LYS A 827 60.47 5.57 -35.46
CA LYS A 827 59.52 6.14 -36.44
C LYS A 827 58.19 6.50 -35.75
N LEU A 828 57.78 7.77 -35.88
CA LEU A 828 56.64 8.37 -35.18
C LEU A 828 55.25 7.81 -35.57
N LEU A 829 55.12 7.19 -36.74
CA LEU A 829 53.90 6.51 -37.18
C LEU A 829 54.29 5.23 -37.96
N PRO A 830 53.59 4.10 -37.76
CA PRO A 830 53.85 2.89 -38.51
C PRO A 830 53.45 3.10 -39.97
N GLY A 831 54.42 2.97 -40.87
CA GLY A 831 54.18 2.97 -42.31
C GLY A 831 53.36 1.74 -42.71
N LYS A 832 52.32 1.98 -43.53
CA LYS A 832 51.52 0.94 -44.19
C LYS A 832 52.42 -0.13 -44.83
N HIS A 833 52.45 -1.32 -44.25
CA HIS A 833 52.96 -2.51 -44.91
C HIS A 833 51.80 -3.41 -45.33
N LYS A 834 51.74 -3.70 -46.62
CA LYS A 834 50.93 -4.77 -47.21
C LYS A 834 51.53 -6.11 -46.76
N SER A 835 50.74 -6.97 -46.12
CA SER A 835 51.12 -8.37 -45.88
C SER A 835 49.92 -9.30 -46.05
N HIS A 836 50.18 -10.43 -46.70
CA HIS A 836 49.24 -11.46 -47.13
C HIS A 836 48.52 -12.20 -45.97
N PRO A 837 47.32 -12.78 -46.20
CA PRO A 837 46.36 -13.12 -45.13
C PRO A 837 46.27 -14.61 -44.77
N SER A 838 47.38 -15.35 -44.60
CA SER A 838 47.29 -16.81 -44.39
C SER A 838 48.09 -17.42 -43.22
N GLN A 839 48.76 -16.63 -42.36
CA GLN A 839 49.48 -17.19 -41.20
C GLN A 839 48.91 -16.78 -39.83
N ASN A 840 48.11 -15.71 -39.73
CA ASN A 840 47.53 -15.26 -38.45
C ASN A 840 46.42 -16.18 -37.89
N ARG A 841 45.70 -16.91 -38.75
CA ARG A 841 44.55 -17.72 -38.31
C ARG A 841 44.92 -18.98 -37.52
N GLU A 842 46.12 -19.50 -37.69
CA GLU A 842 46.55 -20.72 -36.98
C GLU A 842 47.17 -20.38 -35.62
N GLN A 843 47.75 -19.20 -35.48
CA GLN A 843 48.33 -18.71 -34.24
C GLN A 843 47.24 -18.18 -33.26
N GLU A 844 46.25 -17.44 -33.77
CA GLU A 844 45.08 -17.03 -32.96
C GLU A 844 44.28 -18.23 -32.43
N ARG A 845 44.25 -19.34 -33.17
CA ARG A 845 43.52 -20.55 -32.75
C ARG A 845 44.26 -21.28 -31.62
N ARG A 846 45.60 -21.32 -31.64
CA ARG A 846 46.41 -21.88 -30.55
C ARG A 846 46.39 -21.01 -29.29
N GLU A 847 46.40 -19.68 -29.44
CA GLU A 847 46.29 -18.76 -28.30
C GLU A 847 44.90 -18.81 -27.63
N LYS A 848 43.82 -19.00 -28.41
CA LYS A 848 42.48 -19.24 -27.87
C LYS A 848 42.37 -20.57 -27.11
N GLU A 849 42.98 -21.65 -27.61
CA GLU A 849 42.99 -22.94 -26.91
C GLU A 849 43.85 -22.93 -25.64
N GLN A 850 44.90 -22.12 -25.58
CA GLN A 850 45.68 -21.92 -24.35
C GLN A 850 44.94 -21.11 -23.29
N ARG A 851 44.28 -20.01 -23.68
CA ARG A 851 43.47 -19.20 -22.73
C ARG A 851 42.31 -19.99 -22.14
N LYS A 852 41.65 -20.83 -22.95
CA LYS A 852 40.56 -21.70 -22.48
C LYS A 852 41.01 -22.71 -21.41
N LYS A 853 42.26 -23.17 -21.46
CA LYS A 853 42.85 -24.08 -20.46
C LYS A 853 43.35 -23.36 -19.20
N GLU A 854 43.58 -22.05 -19.27
CA GLU A 854 43.94 -21.23 -18.10
C GLU A 854 42.68 -20.77 -17.34
N ASP A 855 41.59 -20.48 -18.05
CA ASP A 855 40.31 -20.07 -17.45
C ASP A 855 39.57 -21.25 -16.77
N GLU A 856 39.79 -22.51 -17.19
CA GLU A 856 39.23 -23.71 -16.54
C GLU A 856 39.88 -24.06 -15.18
N LYS A 857 40.95 -23.35 -14.77
CA LYS A 857 41.66 -23.63 -13.50
C LYS A 857 41.32 -22.71 -12.34
N VAL A 858 40.42 -21.75 -12.53
CA VAL A 858 40.01 -20.84 -11.45
C VAL A 858 38.76 -21.41 -10.79
N ASN A 859 38.94 -22.06 -9.65
CA ASN A 859 37.86 -22.56 -8.81
C ASN A 859 37.19 -21.36 -8.08
N PRO A 860 35.92 -21.01 -8.37
CA PRO A 860 35.24 -19.87 -7.76
C PRO A 860 34.96 -20.04 -6.26
N SER A 861 35.14 -21.25 -5.71
CA SER A 861 34.85 -21.56 -4.29
C SER A 861 35.89 -21.04 -3.30
N GLU A 862 37.00 -20.44 -3.75
CA GLU A 862 38.04 -19.88 -2.85
C GLU A 862 37.91 -18.36 -2.63
N PHE A 863 37.01 -17.65 -3.32
CA PHE A 863 36.88 -16.18 -3.19
C PHE A 863 35.69 -15.72 -2.33
N PHE A 864 34.72 -16.59 -2.08
CA PHE A 864 33.60 -16.34 -1.16
C PHE A 864 33.64 -17.38 -0.05
N GLY A 865 34.21 -17.01 1.11
CA GLY A 865 34.19 -17.85 2.29
C GLY A 865 32.79 -17.93 2.90
N VAL A 866 31.96 -18.84 2.39
CA VAL A 866 30.80 -19.45 3.06
C VAL A 866 30.87 -20.95 2.86
#